data_AF-A0A3M2C0Y3-F1
#
_entry.id   AF-A0A3M2C0Y3-F1
#
_cell.length_a   1.000
_cell.length_b   1.000
_cell.length_c   1.000
_cell.angle_alpha   90.00
_cell.angle_beta   90.00
_cell.angle_gamma   90.00
#
_symmetry.space_group_name_H-M   'P 1'
#
loop_
_entity.id
_entity.type
_entity.pdbx_description
1 polymer ?
#
loop_
_entity_poly.entity_id
_entity_poly.type
_entity_poly.pdbx_seq_one_letter_code
_entity_poly.pdbx_strand_id
1 'polypeptide(L)'
;MAKRASPTLPDGSPLVLPACERLRLRLRLREGLRCHFLHGGMVHGLLCNVLGHELPAGVIPCAPESGRVALAAGDAYHLGLTLVGDAVARAADVAPGLRRIAAARREGGARRTLFGNFDLESATVLGPPPPAAIAEDAAALAELGSIRVQLTSPLRLQRPHELRVKGAGYLNQDCFPAGFFLARLWQRWKLLESGAYPDLDEVPAVPAAAGARPVGLSWIDLPVRGRPGRDGKPRGMTLGGVLGEVVLEGLSPPWCALLALMAHLHAGRSSHYGFGRYRLLGVSSAGDEPFRPAKSYLEQVAERGALERALDHVARSSDAAGVDGVSSRTFALRSDRHLEELSSELLAGRYQPLPLLGFLQPEGDGGWRALALPAVRDRVAQRAAVEALTPAIDALLEDCSYAYRKGFSRAGAARAIQRAYEEGYRYVLDADVEAFFDSVDWRRLEVKLASLFPYEPLLAAVRQWLRSPVEFQGRTLERRRGLPQGSSIGPLLANLYLDELDEEILGQDFRLVRFADDFVVLTRDLESARRARDAVRRSLADLGLELNEEKTGIKSLDRGFSYLGYAFCRSLVLETRRDQAEPLDAGDPAGDVPAASWLSSVPLRELRALRPRPGRRDLELVPLSRAGACRSERRPLYLARHDLEVRVSGETVIVEGAEEEPVELPARALGHVVVIGRSRITLPALLMLARLEVPVFFCRRSGQLRALFGHHPPDWRLWQEQAAFAADREACVRFAREVVKAKLANAATLAVRFKLGDHRRVARTLRNLARDGMRKDGLDALRGLEGRGARLFFEALAKSLPDGWPFAGRRRQPPPDPVNSMLSFGYSLLHHHVTTALVAAGLNPHLGFFHRPNDRYPSLASDLQEEYRQLVDALVWSLIRRRQVSPDDFVERAGGAVWMTPDMRRRFIHAFEARMSTAFTPRGGDKITYRAFLAQQAAQVRELVRGRVARYQPLRLHA
;
A
#
# COMPACT_ATOMS: atom_id res chain seq x y z
N MET A 1 12.19 -5.19 -63.89
CA MET A 1 12.25 -4.35 -62.67
C MET A 1 11.79 -2.95 -63.04
N ALA A 2 10.53 -2.61 -62.79
CA ALA A 2 10.04 -1.25 -63.02
C ALA A 2 10.77 -0.30 -62.05
N LYS A 3 11.43 0.74 -62.57
CA LYS A 3 11.91 1.87 -61.76
C LYS A 3 10.70 2.44 -61.02
N ARG A 4 10.53 2.15 -59.73
CA ARG A 4 9.55 2.85 -58.89
C ARG A 4 9.88 4.34 -59.00
N ALA A 5 8.93 5.13 -59.48
CA ALA A 5 9.11 6.58 -59.57
C ALA A 5 9.41 7.14 -58.18
N SER A 6 10.36 8.08 -58.10
CA SER A 6 10.67 8.75 -56.83
C SER A 6 9.41 9.42 -56.30
N PRO A 7 9.06 9.24 -55.01
CA PRO A 7 7.88 9.87 -54.43
C PRO A 7 7.99 11.40 -54.55
N THR A 8 6.86 12.06 -54.79
CA THR A 8 6.75 13.51 -54.85
C THR A 8 6.15 14.06 -53.56
N LEU A 9 6.43 15.33 -53.25
CA LEU A 9 5.84 16.09 -52.15
C LEU A 9 4.55 16.80 -52.60
N PRO A 10 3.71 17.31 -51.67
CA PRO A 10 2.42 17.92 -51.99
C PRO A 10 2.44 19.07 -53.02
N ASP A 11 3.55 19.77 -53.20
CA ASP A 11 3.74 20.80 -54.25
C ASP A 11 4.20 20.24 -55.61
N GLY A 12 4.31 18.92 -55.74
CA GLY A 12 4.79 18.22 -56.94
C GLY A 12 6.30 18.11 -57.05
N SER A 13 7.07 18.69 -56.12
CA SER A 13 8.53 18.54 -56.09
C SER A 13 8.96 17.10 -55.77
N PRO A 14 10.12 16.63 -56.26
CA PRO A 14 10.63 15.32 -55.87
C PRO A 14 11.02 15.31 -54.39
N LEU A 15 10.77 14.19 -53.70
CA LEU A 15 11.26 14.00 -52.33
C LEU A 15 12.79 13.89 -52.35
N VAL A 16 13.45 15.00 -52.01
CA VAL A 16 14.90 15.08 -51.87
C VAL A 16 15.21 15.48 -50.43
N LEU A 17 16.04 14.69 -49.76
CA LEU A 17 16.47 14.99 -48.41
C LEU A 17 17.51 16.13 -48.47
N PRO A 18 17.28 17.28 -47.80
CA PRO A 18 18.30 18.32 -47.64
C PRO A 18 19.51 17.76 -46.89
N ALA A 19 20.61 18.54 -46.87
CA ALA A 19 21.78 18.20 -46.06
C ALA A 19 21.32 17.83 -44.65
N CYS A 20 21.65 16.61 -44.21
CA CYS A 20 21.15 16.07 -42.96
C CYS A 20 22.22 15.24 -42.27
N GLU A 21 22.38 15.44 -40.97
CA GLU A 21 23.28 14.67 -40.13
C GLU A 21 22.62 14.33 -38.80
N ARG A 22 22.78 13.08 -38.33
CA ARG A 22 22.27 12.63 -37.04
C ARG A 22 23.43 12.33 -36.10
N LEU A 23 23.36 12.82 -34.87
CA LEU A 23 24.36 12.60 -33.82
C LEU A 23 23.73 11.89 -32.63
N ARG A 24 24.41 10.87 -32.12
CA ARG A 24 24.09 10.22 -30.85
C ARG A 24 25.18 10.50 -29.85
N LEU A 25 24.83 11.19 -28.78
CA LEU A 25 25.73 11.59 -27.70
C LEU A 25 25.48 10.71 -26.49
N ARG A 26 26.55 10.16 -25.92
CA ARG A 26 26.50 9.40 -24.68
C ARG A 26 27.22 10.18 -23.58
N LEU A 27 26.46 10.56 -22.56
CA LEU A 27 26.94 11.29 -21.40
C LEU A 27 27.00 10.34 -20.20
N ARG A 28 28.03 10.40 -19.38
CA ARG A 28 28.13 9.71 -18.09
C ARG A 28 27.84 10.71 -16.97
N LEU A 29 26.86 10.43 -16.12
CA LEU A 29 26.53 11.32 -15.01
C LEU A 29 27.58 11.23 -13.90
N ARG A 30 28.01 12.37 -13.37
CA ARG A 30 28.95 12.43 -12.24
C ARG A 30 28.25 12.25 -10.90
N GLU A 31 27.09 12.90 -10.74
CA GLU A 31 26.19 12.77 -9.60
C GLU A 31 24.79 12.34 -10.05
N GLY A 32 23.98 11.82 -9.13
CA GLY A 32 22.60 11.46 -9.41
C GLY A 32 21.75 12.66 -9.85
N LEU A 33 20.95 12.47 -10.90
CA LEU A 33 20.11 13.49 -11.54
C LEU A 33 18.64 13.19 -11.27
N ARG A 34 17.89 14.19 -10.77
CA ARG A 34 16.43 14.17 -10.74
C ARG A 34 15.90 15.14 -11.78
N CYS A 35 14.99 14.66 -12.62
CA CYS A 35 14.41 15.44 -13.71
C CYS A 35 12.90 15.19 -13.81
N HIS A 36 12.22 16.08 -14.52
CA HIS A 36 10.82 15.87 -14.88
C HIS A 36 10.68 14.73 -15.88
N PHE A 37 9.47 14.18 -16.06
CA PHE A 37 9.23 13.08 -17.00
C PHE A 37 9.70 13.40 -18.43
N LEU A 38 9.39 14.59 -18.95
CA LEU A 38 9.83 15.01 -20.29
C LEU A 38 11.14 15.78 -20.22
N HIS A 39 12.18 15.24 -20.85
CA HIS A 39 13.53 15.82 -20.79
C HIS A 39 13.77 16.85 -21.90
N GLY A 40 12.83 17.01 -22.84
CA GLY A 40 12.98 17.87 -24.02
C GLY A 40 13.41 19.30 -23.69
N GLY A 41 12.82 19.92 -22.66
CA GLY A 41 13.21 21.27 -22.24
C GLY A 41 14.58 21.38 -21.60
N MET A 42 14.99 20.36 -20.84
CA MET A 42 16.34 20.27 -20.28
C MET A 42 17.38 20.11 -21.38
N VAL A 43 17.13 19.23 -22.34
CA VAL A 43 18.00 18.99 -23.50
C VAL A 43 18.08 20.21 -24.41
N HIS A 44 16.95 20.85 -24.69
CA HIS A 44 16.90 22.10 -25.47
C HIS A 44 17.73 23.20 -24.80
N GLY A 45 17.54 23.42 -23.50
CA GLY A 45 18.34 24.40 -22.75
C GLY A 45 19.83 24.07 -22.74
N LEU A 46 20.20 22.80 -22.65
CA LEU A 46 21.60 22.37 -22.73
C LEU A 46 22.20 22.76 -24.08
N LEU A 47 21.51 22.47 -25.17
CA LEU A 47 21.98 22.78 -26.52
C LEU A 47 22.01 24.28 -26.81
N CYS A 48 21.11 25.09 -26.24
CA CYS A 48 21.22 26.55 -26.33
C CYS A 48 22.55 27.04 -25.72
N ASN A 49 23.00 26.45 -24.62
CA ASN A 49 24.29 26.81 -24.02
C ASN A 49 25.49 26.32 -24.86
N VAL A 50 25.30 25.33 -25.73
CA VAL A 50 26.33 24.78 -26.63
C VAL A 50 26.43 25.58 -27.93
N LEU A 51 25.28 25.86 -28.57
CA LEU A 51 25.18 26.36 -29.94
C LEU A 51 24.72 27.83 -30.05
N GLY A 52 24.38 28.48 -28.93
CA GLY A 52 23.90 29.87 -28.86
C GLY A 52 22.52 29.99 -28.20
N HIS A 53 22.22 31.17 -27.64
CA HIS A 53 21.01 31.42 -26.83
C HIS A 53 19.68 31.01 -27.49
N GLU A 54 19.61 30.99 -28.83
CA GLU A 54 18.50 30.44 -29.61
C GLU A 54 18.98 29.33 -30.53
N LEU A 55 18.27 28.20 -30.57
CA LEU A 55 18.58 27.09 -31.46
C LEU A 55 18.00 27.34 -32.86
N PRO A 56 18.80 27.21 -33.94
CA PRO A 56 18.30 27.26 -35.30
C PRO A 56 17.20 26.22 -35.55
N ALA A 57 16.29 26.52 -36.49
CA ALA A 57 15.16 25.64 -36.82
C ALA A 57 15.59 24.22 -37.21
N GLY A 58 16.69 24.10 -37.96
CA GLY A 58 17.30 22.85 -38.40
C GLY A 58 17.97 22.02 -37.29
N VAL A 59 18.05 22.51 -36.04
CA VAL A 59 18.55 21.75 -34.90
C VAL A 59 17.38 21.07 -34.18
N ILE A 60 17.30 19.75 -34.27
CA ILE A 60 16.17 18.95 -33.79
C ILE A 60 16.66 18.02 -32.67
N PRO A 61 16.51 18.42 -31.39
CA PRO A 61 16.91 17.58 -30.28
C PRO A 61 15.96 16.40 -30.04
N CYS A 62 16.54 15.27 -29.71
CA CYS A 62 15.87 14.07 -29.22
C CYS A 62 16.35 13.76 -27.80
N ALA A 63 15.40 13.63 -26.88
CA ALA A 63 15.66 13.25 -25.50
C ALA A 63 15.12 11.83 -25.24
N PRO A 64 15.84 10.77 -25.68
CA PRO A 64 15.34 9.40 -25.59
C PRO A 64 15.20 8.91 -24.16
N GLU A 65 15.93 9.49 -23.20
CA GLU A 65 15.80 9.17 -21.76
C GLU A 65 14.51 9.73 -21.12
N SER A 66 13.65 10.43 -21.87
CA SER A 66 12.37 10.90 -21.33
C SER A 66 11.57 9.71 -20.80
N GLY A 67 10.92 9.91 -19.66
CA GLY A 67 10.31 8.85 -18.87
C GLY A 67 11.19 8.31 -17.75
N ARG A 68 12.38 8.88 -17.51
CA ARG A 68 13.28 8.53 -16.39
C ARG A 68 13.51 9.69 -15.46
N VAL A 69 12.75 9.75 -14.38
CA VAL A 69 12.79 10.90 -13.46
C VAL A 69 13.95 10.87 -12.45
N ALA A 70 14.63 9.73 -12.32
CA ALA A 70 15.76 9.55 -11.41
C ALA A 70 16.85 8.69 -12.07
N LEU A 71 18.04 9.25 -12.16
CA LEU A 71 19.26 8.58 -12.65
C LEU A 71 20.33 8.64 -11.55
N ALA A 72 21.08 7.55 -11.37
CA ALA A 72 22.14 7.44 -10.39
C ALA A 72 23.46 8.07 -10.88
N ALA A 73 24.37 8.32 -9.95
CA ALA A 73 25.74 8.68 -10.30
C ALA A 73 26.38 7.52 -11.09
N GLY A 74 27.07 7.83 -12.18
CA GLY A 74 27.64 6.82 -13.07
C GLY A 74 26.67 6.25 -14.11
N ASP A 75 25.38 6.62 -14.10
CA ASP A 75 24.48 6.21 -15.18
C ASP A 75 24.83 6.91 -16.49
N ALA A 76 24.59 6.23 -17.59
CA ALA A 76 24.68 6.81 -18.92
C ALA A 76 23.37 7.50 -19.30
N TYR A 77 23.48 8.62 -20.01
CA TYR A 77 22.38 9.41 -20.54
C TYR A 77 22.59 9.61 -22.03
N HIS A 78 21.67 9.11 -22.85
CA HIS A 78 21.70 9.32 -24.29
C HIS A 78 20.96 10.60 -24.70
N LEU A 79 21.56 11.34 -25.63
CA LEU A 79 20.98 12.52 -26.29
C LEU A 79 21.11 12.33 -27.80
N GLY A 80 20.00 12.46 -28.52
CA GLY A 80 19.97 12.41 -29.98
C GLY A 80 19.84 13.81 -30.57
N LEU A 81 20.43 14.04 -31.73
CA LEU A 81 20.34 15.32 -32.42
C LEU A 81 20.24 15.08 -33.93
N THR A 82 19.20 15.59 -34.57
CA THR A 82 19.10 15.64 -36.03
C THR A 82 19.35 17.08 -36.47
N LEU A 83 20.29 17.26 -37.41
CA LEU A 83 20.68 18.54 -37.98
C LEU A 83 20.27 18.55 -39.46
N VAL A 84 19.58 19.61 -39.88
CA VAL A 84 19.03 19.74 -41.24
C VAL A 84 19.41 21.09 -41.85
N GLY A 85 19.74 21.10 -43.14
CA GLY A 85 20.13 22.29 -43.90
C GLY A 85 21.42 22.90 -43.35
N ASP A 86 21.43 24.22 -43.17
CA ASP A 86 22.58 24.97 -42.66
C ASP A 86 23.00 24.57 -41.24
N ALA A 87 22.10 23.93 -40.48
CA ALA A 87 22.41 23.44 -39.14
C ALA A 87 23.43 22.29 -39.14
N VAL A 88 23.64 21.60 -40.27
CA VAL A 88 24.65 20.53 -40.38
C VAL A 88 26.05 21.06 -40.08
N ALA A 89 26.36 22.31 -40.49
CA ALA A 89 27.65 22.94 -40.18
C ALA A 89 27.92 23.06 -38.67
N ARG A 90 26.85 23.09 -37.85
CA ARG A 90 26.95 23.18 -36.38
C ARG A 90 27.30 21.85 -35.71
N ALA A 91 27.32 20.73 -36.44
CA ALA A 91 27.66 19.41 -35.89
C ALA A 91 29.04 19.42 -35.20
N ALA A 92 30.01 20.10 -35.81
CA ALA A 92 31.38 20.22 -35.30
C ALA A 92 31.46 20.98 -33.96
N ASP A 93 30.50 21.86 -33.67
CA ASP A 93 30.47 22.68 -32.45
C ASP A 93 29.90 21.92 -31.24
N VAL A 94 29.10 20.88 -31.47
CA VAL A 94 28.32 20.20 -30.42
C VAL A 94 29.22 19.54 -29.38
N ALA A 95 30.13 18.66 -29.80
CA ALA A 95 30.97 17.91 -28.87
C ALA A 95 31.97 18.81 -28.11
N PRO A 96 32.70 19.76 -28.75
CA PRO A 96 33.52 20.73 -28.04
C PRO A 96 32.73 21.58 -27.05
N GLY A 97 31.54 22.07 -27.45
CA GLY A 97 30.70 22.88 -26.56
C GLY A 97 30.20 22.11 -25.34
N LEU A 98 29.79 20.85 -25.50
CA LEU A 98 29.43 19.99 -24.37
C LEU A 98 30.60 19.73 -23.42
N ARG A 99 31.82 19.52 -23.94
CA ARG A 99 33.02 19.39 -23.10
C ARG A 99 33.32 20.67 -22.31
N ARG A 100 33.13 21.85 -22.92
CA ARG A 100 33.25 23.14 -22.21
C ARG A 100 32.24 23.26 -21.07
N ILE A 101 30.98 22.91 -21.30
CA ILE A 101 29.94 22.92 -20.25
C ILE A 101 30.26 21.92 -19.13
N ALA A 102 30.74 20.72 -19.48
CA ALA A 102 31.16 19.72 -18.50
C ALA A 102 32.34 20.18 -17.60
N ALA A 103 33.21 21.06 -18.11
CA ALA A 103 34.33 21.63 -17.37
C ALA A 103 33.96 22.84 -16.48
N ALA A 104 32.89 23.57 -16.81
CA ALA A 104 32.52 24.85 -16.19
C ALA A 104 31.83 24.71 -14.80
N ARG A 105 32.45 23.98 -13.86
CA ARG A 105 31.96 23.64 -12.51
C ARG A 105 31.05 24.71 -11.87
N ARG A 106 29.85 24.31 -11.42
CA ARG A 106 29.10 25.07 -10.40
C ARG A 106 29.49 24.57 -9.02
N GLU A 107 30.35 25.30 -8.33
CA GLU A 107 30.53 25.12 -6.88
C GLU A 107 29.28 25.67 -6.15
N GLY A 108 28.64 24.85 -5.31
CA GLY A 108 27.73 25.34 -4.28
C GLY A 108 26.28 25.69 -4.65
N GLY A 109 25.59 24.93 -5.51
CA GLY A 109 24.16 25.17 -5.80
C GLY A 109 23.26 23.95 -5.59
N ALA A 110 22.28 24.04 -4.69
CA ALA A 110 21.35 22.98 -4.27
C ALA A 110 20.36 22.44 -5.33
N ARG A 111 20.66 22.56 -6.64
CA ARG A 111 19.88 21.94 -7.73
C ARG A 111 20.82 21.16 -8.66
N ARG A 112 20.82 19.83 -8.51
CA ARG A 112 21.51 18.87 -9.40
C ARG A 112 20.81 18.83 -10.76
N THR A 113 21.22 19.69 -11.69
CA THR A 113 20.75 19.70 -13.09
C THR A 113 21.71 18.93 -14.00
N LEU A 114 21.31 18.63 -15.24
CA LEU A 114 22.23 18.03 -16.22
C LEU A 114 23.42 18.96 -16.55
N PHE A 115 23.24 20.29 -16.48
CA PHE A 115 24.32 21.26 -16.75
C PHE A 115 25.51 21.10 -15.80
N GLY A 116 26.67 20.72 -16.35
CA GLY A 116 27.92 20.52 -15.60
C GLY A 116 27.97 19.22 -14.79
N ASN A 117 26.93 18.37 -14.86
CA ASN A 117 26.84 17.10 -14.13
C ASN A 117 27.04 15.87 -15.04
N PHE A 118 27.96 15.96 -16.01
CA PHE A 118 28.28 14.84 -16.87
C PHE A 118 29.70 14.90 -17.42
N ASP A 119 30.17 13.76 -17.91
CA ASP A 119 31.29 13.59 -18.82
C ASP A 119 30.78 13.12 -20.18
N LEU A 120 31.31 13.68 -21.27
CA LEU A 120 30.97 13.23 -22.62
C LEU A 120 31.81 11.99 -22.96
N GLU A 121 31.18 10.80 -22.97
CA GLU A 121 31.87 9.53 -23.30
C GLU A 121 32.04 9.38 -24.82
N SER A 122 31.00 9.66 -25.60
CA SER A 122 31.06 9.56 -27.06
C SER A 122 30.09 10.50 -27.76
N ALA A 123 30.46 10.87 -28.99
CA ALA A 123 29.61 11.57 -29.93
C ALA A 123 29.71 10.84 -31.28
N THR A 124 28.71 10.01 -31.58
CA THR A 124 28.68 9.16 -32.77
C THR A 124 27.87 9.83 -33.88
N VAL A 125 28.48 10.02 -35.05
CA VAL A 125 27.78 10.44 -36.27
C VAL A 125 27.10 9.22 -36.89
N LEU A 126 25.79 9.29 -37.08
CA LEU A 126 24.95 8.23 -37.66
C LEU A 126 24.64 8.46 -39.14
N GLY A 127 24.96 9.65 -39.68
CA GLY A 127 24.61 10.06 -41.04
C GLY A 127 23.11 10.33 -41.24
N PRO A 128 22.70 10.72 -42.46
CA PRO A 128 21.30 10.98 -42.79
C PRO A 128 20.45 9.70 -42.71
N PRO A 129 19.12 9.82 -42.54
CA PRO A 129 18.22 8.70 -42.78
C PRO A 129 18.33 8.19 -44.23
N PRO A 130 18.33 6.86 -44.48
CA PRO A 130 18.44 6.32 -45.83
C PRO A 130 17.27 6.78 -46.72
N PRO A 131 17.52 7.45 -47.87
CA PRO A 131 16.44 7.91 -48.74
C PRO A 131 15.54 6.77 -49.24
N ALA A 132 16.10 5.58 -49.46
CA ALA A 132 15.34 4.39 -49.84
C ALA A 132 14.32 3.98 -48.77
N ALA A 133 14.69 4.04 -47.48
CA ALA A 133 13.77 3.71 -46.39
C ALA A 133 12.61 4.71 -46.29
N ILE A 134 12.87 6.00 -46.51
CA ILE A 134 11.82 7.03 -46.56
C ILE A 134 10.85 6.75 -47.70
N ALA A 135 11.37 6.40 -48.89
CA ALA A 135 10.54 6.10 -50.06
C ALA A 135 9.74 4.80 -49.91
N GLU A 136 10.32 3.77 -49.29
CA GLU A 136 9.65 2.52 -48.97
C GLU A 136 8.49 2.73 -47.99
N ASP A 137 8.73 3.47 -46.90
CA ASP A 137 7.67 3.83 -45.95
C ASP A 137 6.59 4.66 -46.63
N ALA A 138 6.96 5.67 -47.44
CA ALA A 138 5.99 6.50 -48.16
C ALA A 138 5.07 5.66 -49.07
N ALA A 139 5.63 4.69 -49.79
CA ALA A 139 4.87 3.76 -50.62
C ALA A 139 3.98 2.85 -49.78
N ALA A 140 4.51 2.26 -48.70
CA ALA A 140 3.75 1.41 -47.78
C ALA A 140 2.56 2.16 -47.16
N LEU A 141 2.77 3.41 -46.72
CA LEU A 141 1.71 4.27 -46.19
C LEU A 141 0.60 4.53 -47.23
N ALA A 142 0.97 4.78 -48.48
CA ALA A 142 0.00 5.00 -49.56
C ALA A 142 -0.83 3.74 -49.86
N GLU A 143 -0.26 2.54 -49.67
CA GLU A 143 -0.96 1.27 -49.83
C GLU A 143 -1.90 0.93 -48.66
N LEU A 144 -1.57 1.34 -47.43
CA LEU A 144 -2.34 1.01 -46.22
C LEU A 144 -3.74 1.66 -46.19
N GLY A 145 -3.91 2.84 -46.79
CA GLY A 145 -5.17 3.62 -46.80
C GLY A 145 -5.59 4.21 -45.44
N SER A 146 -5.19 3.59 -44.33
CA SER A 146 -5.35 4.02 -42.95
C SER A 146 -4.00 3.99 -42.23
N ILE A 147 -3.53 5.18 -41.83
CA ILE A 147 -2.17 5.41 -41.36
C ILE A 147 -2.17 5.70 -39.87
N ARG A 148 -1.48 4.87 -39.11
CA ARG A 148 -1.40 4.99 -37.64
C ARG A 148 -0.18 5.81 -37.24
N VAL A 149 -0.43 7.00 -36.70
CA VAL A 149 0.58 7.95 -36.21
C VAL A 149 0.60 7.92 -34.68
N GLN A 150 1.68 7.43 -34.09
CA GLN A 150 1.88 7.45 -32.64
C GLN A 150 2.73 8.64 -32.24
N LEU A 151 2.18 9.55 -31.44
CA LEU A 151 2.91 10.68 -30.87
C LEU A 151 3.86 10.16 -29.77
N THR A 152 5.15 10.39 -29.94
CA THR A 152 6.21 10.03 -28.98
C THR A 152 6.71 11.24 -28.19
N SER A 153 6.20 12.43 -28.50
CA SER A 153 6.37 13.62 -27.70
C SER A 153 5.14 14.53 -27.80
N PRO A 154 4.77 15.28 -26.74
CA PRO A 154 3.44 15.88 -26.66
C PRO A 154 3.16 16.88 -27.77
N LEU A 155 2.14 16.69 -28.61
CA LEU A 155 1.81 17.65 -29.67
C LEU A 155 1.03 18.84 -29.08
N ARG A 156 1.67 20.01 -29.05
CA ARG A 156 1.00 21.26 -28.63
C ARG A 156 0.54 22.06 -29.83
N LEU A 157 -0.71 21.84 -30.22
CA LEU A 157 -1.30 22.50 -31.40
C LEU A 157 -2.60 23.20 -31.01
N GLN A 158 -2.71 24.51 -31.28
CA GLN A 158 -3.92 25.27 -30.98
C GLN A 158 -5.03 24.90 -31.96
N ARG A 159 -6.27 24.88 -31.48
CA ARG A 159 -7.42 24.69 -32.37
C ARG A 159 -7.52 25.85 -33.38
N PRO A 160 -7.88 25.57 -34.65
CA PRO A 160 -8.29 26.61 -35.59
C PRO A 160 -9.35 27.51 -34.97
N HIS A 161 -9.35 28.80 -35.33
CA HIS A 161 -10.23 29.80 -34.70
C HIS A 161 -11.70 29.36 -34.70
N GLU A 162 -12.17 28.80 -35.80
CA GLU A 162 -13.53 28.29 -36.01
C GLU A 162 -13.91 27.09 -35.13
N LEU A 163 -12.92 26.33 -34.64
CA LEU A 163 -13.11 25.13 -33.82
C LEU A 163 -12.76 25.37 -32.34
N ARG A 164 -12.48 26.62 -31.95
CA ARG A 164 -12.17 26.97 -30.56
C ARG A 164 -13.42 26.94 -29.70
N VAL A 165 -13.35 26.20 -28.60
CA VAL A 165 -14.43 26.12 -27.61
C VAL A 165 -13.92 26.69 -26.28
N LYS A 166 -14.80 27.35 -25.51
CA LYS A 166 -14.46 27.91 -24.20
C LYS A 166 -13.92 26.81 -23.28
N GLY A 167 -12.68 26.97 -22.82
CA GLY A 167 -11.99 25.98 -21.96
C GLY A 167 -11.07 25.01 -22.70
N ALA A 168 -11.15 24.89 -24.04
CA ALA A 168 -10.31 23.98 -24.82
C ALA A 168 -9.62 24.71 -25.98
N GLY A 169 -8.42 25.25 -25.72
CA GLY A 169 -7.65 26.03 -26.69
C GLY A 169 -6.73 25.21 -27.62
N TYR A 170 -6.49 23.94 -27.28
CA TYR A 170 -5.57 23.04 -27.98
C TYR A 170 -6.30 21.81 -28.53
N LEU A 171 -5.68 21.11 -29.49
CA LEU A 171 -6.16 19.82 -29.98
C LEU A 171 -6.23 18.81 -28.84
N ASN A 172 -7.21 17.92 -28.88
CA ASN A 172 -7.48 16.88 -27.88
C ASN A 172 -8.19 15.68 -28.52
N GLN A 173 -8.66 14.73 -27.71
CA GLN A 173 -9.41 13.56 -28.17
C GLN A 173 -10.68 13.93 -28.98
N ASP A 174 -11.38 15.02 -28.64
CA ASP A 174 -12.61 15.44 -29.33
C ASP A 174 -12.37 16.16 -30.65
N CYS A 175 -11.19 16.74 -30.82
CA CYS A 175 -10.91 17.66 -31.91
C CYS A 175 -9.46 17.52 -32.39
N PHE A 176 -9.28 16.74 -33.44
CA PHE A 176 -8.02 16.60 -34.18
C PHE A 176 -8.26 16.80 -35.69
N PRO A 177 -8.23 18.04 -36.21
CA PRO A 177 -8.39 18.29 -37.64
C PRO A 177 -7.15 17.85 -38.42
N ALA A 178 -7.25 16.73 -39.16
CA ALA A 178 -6.17 16.15 -39.97
C ALA A 178 -5.54 17.17 -40.91
N GLY A 179 -6.38 17.92 -41.63
CA GLY A 179 -5.95 18.94 -42.58
C GLY A 179 -5.03 20.00 -41.95
N PHE A 180 -5.42 20.48 -40.77
CA PHE A 180 -4.64 21.47 -40.04
C PHE A 180 -3.31 20.91 -39.53
N PHE A 181 -3.29 19.68 -39.02
CA PHE A 181 -2.06 19.01 -38.61
C PHE A 181 -1.06 18.88 -39.78
N LEU A 182 -1.55 18.39 -40.93
CA LEU A 182 -0.76 18.20 -42.14
C LEU A 182 -0.24 19.53 -42.70
N ALA A 183 -1.08 20.56 -42.76
CA ALA A 183 -0.68 21.91 -43.15
C ALA A 183 0.47 22.45 -42.27
N ARG A 184 0.39 22.23 -40.95
CA ARG A 184 1.44 22.68 -40.02
C ARG A 184 2.72 21.86 -40.13
N LEU A 185 2.61 20.58 -40.48
CA LEU A 185 3.75 19.74 -40.79
C LEU A 185 4.45 20.20 -42.08
N TRP A 186 3.68 20.58 -43.10
CA TRP A 186 4.19 21.16 -44.34
C TRP A 186 4.93 22.48 -44.11
N GLN A 187 4.33 23.41 -43.36
CA GLN A 187 4.99 24.66 -42.99
C GLN A 187 6.32 24.42 -42.26
N ARG A 188 6.35 23.39 -41.41
CA ARG A 188 7.57 22.99 -40.72
C ARG A 188 8.61 22.40 -41.67
N TRP A 189 8.20 21.58 -42.64
CA TRP A 189 9.09 21.06 -43.67
C TRP A 189 9.71 22.21 -44.48
N LYS A 190 8.91 23.18 -44.95
CA LYS A 190 9.42 24.33 -45.69
C LYS A 190 10.39 25.18 -44.88
N LEU A 191 10.13 25.38 -43.59
CA LEU A 191 11.13 26.00 -42.71
C LEU A 191 12.46 25.24 -42.66
N LEU A 192 12.43 23.90 -42.68
CA LEU A 192 13.65 23.09 -42.66
C LEU A 192 14.37 23.06 -44.02
N GLU A 193 13.61 23.13 -45.11
CA GLU A 193 14.10 23.12 -46.49
C GLU A 193 14.68 24.48 -46.91
N SER A 194 13.95 25.57 -46.67
CA SER A 194 14.27 26.91 -47.19
C SER A 194 14.63 27.93 -46.11
N GLY A 195 14.52 27.59 -44.83
CA GLY A 195 14.80 28.50 -43.71
C GLY A 195 13.68 29.51 -43.41
N ALA A 196 12.57 29.50 -44.16
CA ALA A 196 11.44 30.41 -43.97
C ALA A 196 10.12 29.66 -43.74
N TYR A 197 9.25 30.22 -42.90
CA TYR A 197 7.87 29.72 -42.78
C TYR A 197 7.04 30.25 -43.95
N PRO A 198 6.42 29.37 -44.76
CA PRO A 198 5.49 29.82 -45.78
C PRO A 198 4.18 30.29 -45.14
N ASP A 199 3.50 31.23 -45.79
CA ASP A 199 2.17 31.68 -45.36
C ASP A 199 1.17 30.51 -45.45
N LEU A 200 0.09 30.57 -44.66
CA LEU A 200 -0.89 29.47 -44.66
C LEU A 200 -1.57 29.28 -46.01
N ASP A 201 -1.67 30.36 -46.81
CA ASP A 201 -2.28 30.36 -48.14
C ASP A 201 -1.35 29.73 -49.20
N GLU A 202 -0.06 29.56 -48.88
CA GLU A 202 0.94 28.89 -49.71
C GLU A 202 1.02 27.37 -49.44
N VAL A 203 0.22 26.88 -48.48
CA VAL A 203 0.16 25.45 -48.17
C VAL A 203 -0.65 24.73 -49.25
N PRO A 204 -0.11 23.66 -49.88
CA PRO A 204 -0.85 22.84 -50.83
C PRO A 204 -2.17 22.35 -50.25
N ALA A 205 -3.19 22.27 -51.10
CA ALA A 205 -4.51 21.82 -50.68
C ALA A 205 -4.41 20.44 -50.01
N VAL A 206 -4.82 20.38 -48.74
CA VAL A 206 -4.89 19.11 -48.01
C VAL A 206 -6.14 18.36 -48.49
N PRO A 207 -6.09 17.03 -48.68
CA PRO A 207 -7.23 16.30 -49.23
C PRO A 207 -8.49 16.53 -48.40
N ALA A 208 -9.60 16.91 -49.05
CA ALA A 208 -10.87 17.12 -48.35
C ALA A 208 -11.40 15.82 -47.70
N ALA A 209 -11.00 14.66 -48.23
CA ALA A 209 -11.29 13.34 -47.67
C ALA A 209 -10.38 12.96 -46.48
N ALA A 210 -9.40 13.80 -46.12
CA ALA A 210 -8.47 13.50 -45.03
C ALA A 210 -9.18 13.51 -43.67
N GLY A 211 -9.48 12.32 -43.16
CA GLY A 211 -10.05 12.11 -41.84
C GLY A 211 -8.95 11.89 -40.79
N ALA A 212 -9.26 12.22 -39.54
CA ALA A 212 -8.46 11.79 -38.39
C ALA A 212 -9.38 11.18 -37.34
N ARG A 213 -8.97 10.02 -36.83
CA ARG A 213 -9.59 9.36 -35.69
C ARG A 213 -8.57 9.22 -34.56
N PRO A 214 -8.65 10.09 -33.53
CA PRO A 214 -7.91 9.92 -32.29
C PRO A 214 -8.14 8.54 -31.66
N VAL A 215 -7.09 7.96 -31.10
CA VAL A 215 -7.14 6.71 -30.34
C VAL A 215 -6.34 6.90 -29.07
N GLY A 216 -7.03 7.15 -27.95
CA GLY A 216 -6.40 7.39 -26.64
C GLY A 216 -5.48 8.61 -26.66
N LEU A 217 -5.99 9.76 -27.10
CA LEU A 217 -5.23 11.02 -27.04
C LEU A 217 -5.40 11.64 -25.65
N SER A 218 -4.32 11.64 -24.88
CA SER A 218 -4.28 12.16 -23.52
C SER A 218 -3.48 13.47 -23.51
N TRP A 219 -4.00 14.50 -22.86
CA TRP A 219 -3.17 15.66 -22.53
C TRP A 219 -2.15 15.23 -21.47
N ILE A 220 -0.94 15.75 -21.55
CA ILE A 220 0.05 15.62 -20.47
C ILE A 220 0.54 17.02 -20.19
N ASP A 221 0.31 17.47 -18.97
CA ASP A 221 0.84 18.75 -18.50
C ASP A 221 2.17 18.58 -17.77
N LEU A 222 3.03 19.59 -17.90
CA LEU A 222 4.29 19.67 -17.18
C LEU A 222 4.42 21.07 -16.59
N PRO A 223 4.13 21.23 -15.28
CA PRO A 223 4.12 22.54 -14.66
C PRO A 223 5.54 23.09 -14.58
N VAL A 224 5.84 24.13 -15.37
CA VAL A 224 7.08 24.89 -15.17
C VAL A 224 6.83 25.89 -14.05
N ARG A 225 7.51 25.71 -12.91
CA ARG A 225 7.53 26.72 -11.84
C ARG A 225 8.20 28.00 -12.36
N GLY A 226 7.40 28.89 -12.95
CA GLY A 226 7.80 30.26 -13.29
C GLY A 226 7.85 31.15 -12.06
N ARG A 227 8.54 32.30 -12.18
CA ARG A 227 8.44 33.40 -11.20
C ARG A 227 6.96 33.86 -11.11
N PRO A 228 6.45 34.20 -9.92
CA PRO A 228 5.10 34.73 -9.78
C PRO A 228 4.92 35.99 -10.64
N GLY A 229 3.75 36.14 -11.26
CA GLY A 229 3.40 37.35 -12.00
C GLY A 229 3.27 38.56 -11.08
N ARG A 230 3.19 39.77 -11.66
CA ARG A 230 2.98 41.04 -10.91
C ARG A 230 1.74 41.01 -10.01
N ASP A 231 0.79 40.11 -10.29
CA ASP A 231 -0.49 39.97 -9.60
C ASP A 231 -0.44 38.95 -8.44
N GLY A 232 0.75 38.41 -8.10
CA GLY A 232 0.90 37.35 -7.09
C GLY A 232 0.35 35.97 -7.49
N LYS A 233 -0.35 35.87 -8.63
CA LYS A 233 -0.78 34.59 -9.19
C LYS A 233 0.39 33.88 -9.89
N PRO A 234 0.64 32.59 -9.60
CA PRO A 234 1.59 31.80 -10.36
C PRO A 234 1.06 31.63 -11.78
N ARG A 235 1.59 32.38 -12.75
CA ARG A 235 1.42 32.06 -14.17
C ARG A 235 2.52 31.06 -14.52
N GLY A 236 2.29 29.79 -14.21
CA GLY A 236 3.14 28.70 -14.71
C GLY A 236 2.98 28.62 -16.23
N MET A 237 4.07 28.68 -16.98
CA MET A 237 4.04 28.16 -18.35
C MET A 237 3.92 26.64 -18.23
N THR A 238 2.89 26.07 -18.80
CA THR A 238 2.75 24.61 -18.93
C THR A 238 3.55 24.16 -20.15
N LEU A 239 4.40 23.14 -20.01
CA LEU A 239 5.17 22.54 -21.13
C LEU A 239 4.50 21.25 -21.64
N GLY A 240 3.17 21.25 -21.69
CA GLY A 240 2.34 20.10 -22.07
C GLY A 240 1.80 20.08 -23.49
N GLY A 241 1.18 18.96 -23.88
CA GLY A 241 0.54 18.72 -25.18
C GLY A 241 -0.16 17.36 -25.21
N VAL A 242 -0.75 16.98 -26.34
CA VAL A 242 -1.39 15.64 -26.47
C VAL A 242 -0.39 14.55 -26.83
N LEU A 243 -0.47 13.40 -26.15
CA LEU A 243 0.17 12.14 -26.53
C LEU A 243 -0.88 11.11 -26.89
N GLY A 244 -0.49 10.07 -27.61
CA GLY A 244 -1.39 8.98 -28.00
C GLY A 244 -1.23 8.63 -29.47
N GLU A 245 -2.27 8.04 -30.05
CA GLU A 245 -2.27 7.62 -31.44
C GLU A 245 -3.37 8.34 -32.23
N VAL A 246 -3.09 8.68 -33.49
CA VAL A 246 -4.06 9.22 -34.44
C VAL A 246 -4.05 8.35 -35.67
N VAL A 247 -5.22 7.92 -36.11
CA VAL A 247 -5.40 7.22 -37.37
C VAL A 247 -5.79 8.24 -38.43
N LEU A 248 -4.96 8.40 -39.47
CA LEU A 248 -5.21 9.28 -40.61
C LEU A 248 -5.70 8.46 -41.79
N GLU A 249 -6.75 8.90 -42.46
CA GLU A 249 -7.36 8.20 -43.59
C GLU A 249 -7.49 9.14 -44.80
N GLY A 250 -7.50 8.60 -46.01
CA GLY A 250 -7.72 9.40 -47.23
C GLY A 250 -6.56 10.33 -47.61
N LEU A 251 -5.33 10.01 -47.19
CA LEU A 251 -4.14 10.77 -47.59
C LEU A 251 -3.71 10.39 -49.01
N SER A 252 -3.37 11.39 -49.84
CA SER A 252 -2.76 11.14 -51.14
C SER A 252 -1.28 10.74 -51.01
N PRO A 253 -0.69 10.03 -51.99
CA PRO A 253 0.71 9.58 -51.91
C PRO A 253 1.72 10.69 -51.58
N PRO A 254 1.58 11.94 -52.07
CA PRO A 254 2.50 13.01 -51.68
C PRO A 254 2.45 13.40 -50.19
N TRP A 255 1.27 13.35 -49.57
CA TRP A 255 1.14 13.60 -48.13
C TRP A 255 1.69 12.43 -47.31
N CYS A 256 1.56 11.19 -47.79
CA CYS A 256 2.24 10.03 -47.19
C CYS A 256 3.77 10.19 -47.23
N ALA A 257 4.31 10.69 -48.34
CA ALA A 257 5.74 10.94 -48.52
C ALA A 257 6.27 12.01 -47.54
N LEU A 258 5.54 13.13 -47.38
CA LEU A 258 5.85 14.14 -46.37
C LEU A 258 5.82 13.55 -44.95
N LEU A 259 4.80 12.76 -44.63
CA LEU A 259 4.63 12.18 -43.30
C LEU A 259 5.77 11.21 -42.94
N ALA A 260 6.20 10.38 -43.91
CA ALA A 260 7.36 9.49 -43.77
C ALA A 260 8.66 10.28 -43.57
N LEU A 261 8.92 11.28 -44.42
CA LEU A 261 10.10 12.14 -44.35
C LEU A 261 10.25 12.80 -42.98
N MET A 262 9.17 13.40 -42.49
CA MET A 262 9.19 14.13 -41.22
C MET A 262 9.34 13.20 -40.01
N ALA A 263 8.85 11.95 -40.10
CA ALA A 263 9.09 10.92 -39.08
C ALA A 263 10.59 10.54 -39.00
N HIS A 264 11.23 10.30 -40.15
CA HIS A 264 12.67 9.96 -40.23
C HIS A 264 13.61 11.08 -39.77
N LEU A 265 13.19 12.33 -39.94
CA LEU A 265 13.92 13.51 -39.43
C LEU A 265 13.68 13.77 -37.93
N HIS A 266 12.73 13.06 -37.31
CA HIS A 266 12.20 13.37 -35.98
C HIS A 266 11.65 14.80 -35.87
N ALA A 267 11.18 15.35 -36.99
CA ALA A 267 10.77 16.73 -37.15
C ALA A 267 9.26 16.88 -36.89
N GLY A 268 8.88 17.00 -35.61
CA GLY A 268 7.53 17.43 -35.24
C GLY A 268 7.29 18.93 -35.50
N ARG A 269 6.16 19.46 -35.03
CA ARG A 269 5.76 20.88 -35.25
C ARG A 269 6.80 21.93 -34.81
N SER A 270 7.52 21.68 -33.71
CA SER A 270 8.48 22.62 -33.12
C SER A 270 9.75 21.89 -32.69
N SER A 271 10.93 22.45 -33.02
CA SER A 271 12.22 22.01 -32.48
C SER A 271 12.45 22.48 -31.04
N HIS A 272 11.68 23.46 -30.56
CA HIS A 272 11.71 23.88 -29.16
C HIS A 272 10.84 22.95 -28.34
N TYR A 273 11.44 22.35 -27.31
CA TYR A 273 10.79 21.52 -26.30
C TYR A 273 10.12 20.24 -26.82
N GLY A 274 10.34 19.87 -28.09
CA GLY A 274 9.97 18.57 -28.67
C GLY A 274 8.49 18.26 -28.57
N PHE A 275 7.64 19.01 -29.28
CA PHE A 275 6.19 18.91 -29.09
C PHE A 275 5.40 18.43 -30.31
N GLY A 276 5.55 17.16 -30.65
CA GLY A 276 4.81 16.51 -31.73
C GLY A 276 5.66 15.60 -32.60
N ARG A 277 6.72 15.00 -32.04
CA ARG A 277 7.43 13.91 -32.70
C ARG A 277 6.52 12.69 -32.72
N TYR A 278 6.63 11.90 -33.77
CA TYR A 278 5.76 10.76 -33.95
C TYR A 278 6.48 9.63 -34.66
N ARG A 279 5.88 8.44 -34.58
CA ARG A 279 6.27 7.24 -35.31
C ARG A 279 5.10 6.75 -36.14
N LEU A 280 5.45 6.10 -37.24
CA LEU A 280 4.49 5.48 -38.13
C LEU A 280 4.45 3.99 -37.79
N LEU A 281 3.25 3.48 -37.51
CA LEU A 281 3.06 2.07 -37.18
C LEU A 281 2.68 1.30 -38.45
N GLY A 282 3.20 0.07 -38.60
CA GLY A 282 2.92 -0.78 -39.76
C GLY A 282 3.85 -0.59 -40.95
N VAL A 283 4.94 0.17 -40.79
CA VAL A 283 5.99 0.37 -41.82
C VAL A 283 7.34 -0.15 -41.34
N SER A 284 8.31 -0.31 -42.23
CA SER A 284 9.58 -0.99 -41.92
C SER A 284 10.44 -0.21 -40.92
N SER A 285 10.40 1.13 -40.98
CA SER A 285 11.11 1.99 -40.02
C SER A 285 10.54 1.95 -38.60
N ALA A 286 9.37 1.34 -38.38
CA ALA A 286 8.79 1.23 -37.04
C ALA A 286 9.71 0.51 -36.05
N GLY A 287 10.67 -0.32 -36.50
CA GLY A 287 11.65 -0.98 -35.64
C GLY A 287 13.01 -0.28 -35.51
N ASP A 288 13.32 0.68 -36.39
CA ASP A 288 14.67 1.24 -36.56
C ASP A 288 14.78 2.66 -36.00
N GLU A 289 14.72 2.76 -34.66
CA GLU A 289 14.97 4.03 -33.96
C GLU A 289 16.48 4.20 -33.64
N PRO A 290 17.18 5.21 -34.20
CA PRO A 290 18.57 5.51 -33.88
C PRO A 290 18.79 6.09 -32.47
N PHE A 291 17.78 6.77 -31.91
CA PHE A 291 17.86 7.43 -30.61
C PHE A 291 17.09 6.65 -29.54
N ARG A 292 17.79 5.79 -28.80
CA ARG A 292 17.23 4.97 -27.72
C ARG A 292 17.85 5.32 -26.36
N PRO A 293 17.12 5.08 -25.26
CA PRO A 293 17.68 5.14 -23.92
C PRO A 293 18.99 4.34 -23.80
N ALA A 294 19.90 4.79 -22.95
CA ALA A 294 21.18 4.12 -22.68
C ALA A 294 21.03 2.75 -22.03
N LYS A 295 19.89 2.54 -21.38
CA LYS A 295 19.43 1.31 -20.77
C LYS A 295 17.93 1.28 -20.94
N SER A 296 17.28 0.15 -21.05
CA SER A 296 15.82 0.01 -21.06
C SER A 296 15.30 -0.30 -19.65
N TYR A 297 14.00 -0.14 -19.42
CA TYR A 297 13.34 -0.66 -18.23
C TYR A 297 13.36 -2.19 -18.19
N LEU A 298 13.30 -2.87 -19.34
CA LEU A 298 13.43 -4.33 -19.38
C LEU A 298 14.77 -4.78 -18.78
N GLU A 299 15.88 -4.13 -19.15
CA GLU A 299 17.20 -4.43 -18.60
C GLU A 299 17.25 -4.19 -17.09
N GLN A 300 16.66 -3.10 -16.59
CA GLN A 300 16.58 -2.84 -15.15
C GLN A 300 15.74 -3.90 -14.41
N VAL A 301 14.65 -4.35 -15.01
CA VAL A 301 13.77 -5.39 -14.45
C VAL A 301 14.48 -6.74 -14.42
N ALA A 302 15.24 -7.06 -15.46
CA ALA A 302 15.97 -8.31 -15.57
C ALA A 302 17.25 -8.35 -14.70
N GLU A 303 17.65 -7.25 -14.08
CA GLU A 303 18.79 -7.26 -13.16
C GLU A 303 18.54 -8.18 -11.98
N ARG A 304 19.58 -8.95 -11.64
CA ARG A 304 19.55 -9.91 -10.54
C ARG A 304 19.03 -9.29 -9.24
N GLY A 305 19.60 -8.15 -8.83
CA GLY A 305 19.20 -7.48 -7.60
C GLY A 305 17.78 -6.91 -7.64
N ALA A 306 17.24 -6.58 -8.82
CA ALA A 306 15.85 -6.15 -8.96
C ALA A 306 14.88 -7.32 -8.78
N LEU A 307 15.18 -8.45 -9.41
CA LEU A 307 14.38 -9.67 -9.29
C LEU A 307 14.40 -10.25 -7.86
N GLU A 308 15.54 -10.18 -7.15
CA GLU A 308 15.65 -10.60 -5.75
C GLU A 308 14.78 -9.75 -4.82
N ARG A 309 14.85 -8.42 -4.93
CA ARG A 309 13.99 -7.52 -4.14
C ARG A 309 12.50 -7.76 -4.42
N ALA A 310 12.17 -8.01 -5.68
CA ALA A 310 10.81 -8.34 -6.10
C ALA A 310 10.33 -9.67 -5.50
N LEU A 311 11.17 -10.72 -5.50
CA LEU A 311 10.88 -12.00 -4.85
C LEU A 311 10.64 -11.84 -3.35
N ASP A 312 11.50 -11.09 -2.66
CA ASP A 312 11.36 -10.76 -1.25
C ASP A 312 10.01 -10.11 -0.93
N HIS A 313 9.58 -9.18 -1.79
CA HIS A 313 8.29 -8.51 -1.65
C HIS A 313 7.11 -9.48 -1.87
N VAL A 314 7.17 -10.31 -2.93
CA VAL A 314 6.13 -11.29 -3.24
C VAL A 314 5.99 -12.30 -2.09
N ALA A 315 7.10 -12.82 -1.58
CA ALA A 315 7.12 -13.82 -0.50
C ALA A 315 6.57 -13.29 0.84
N ARG A 316 6.75 -11.99 1.15
CA ARG A 316 6.16 -11.36 2.35
C ARG A 316 4.67 -11.08 2.20
N SER A 317 4.18 -10.93 0.97
CA SER A 317 2.80 -10.52 0.69
C SER A 317 1.84 -11.71 0.66
N SER A 318 2.24 -12.84 0.06
CA SER A 318 1.40 -14.04 -0.03
C SER A 318 2.21 -15.28 -0.41
N ASP A 319 1.90 -16.42 0.21
CA ASP A 319 2.48 -17.73 -0.17
C ASP A 319 1.61 -18.50 -1.19
N ALA A 320 0.54 -17.90 -1.70
CA ALA A 320 -0.35 -18.54 -2.67
C ALA A 320 0.41 -18.98 -3.92
N ALA A 321 0.18 -20.21 -4.40
CA ALA A 321 0.75 -20.73 -5.64
C ALA A 321 -0.06 -20.28 -6.87
N GLY A 322 0.58 -20.27 -8.04
CA GLY A 322 -0.13 -20.11 -9.32
C GLY A 322 -0.66 -21.44 -9.84
N VAL A 323 -0.97 -21.46 -11.14
CA VAL A 323 -1.43 -22.68 -11.85
C VAL A 323 -0.41 -23.82 -11.80
N ASP A 324 0.87 -23.50 -11.68
CA ASP A 324 1.99 -24.45 -11.58
C ASP A 324 2.11 -25.12 -10.21
N GLY A 325 1.32 -24.71 -9.22
CA GLY A 325 1.39 -25.23 -7.85
C GLY A 325 2.66 -24.83 -7.09
N VAL A 326 3.50 -23.95 -7.65
CA VAL A 326 4.74 -23.50 -7.00
C VAL A 326 4.43 -22.32 -6.08
N SER A 327 4.59 -22.52 -4.77
CA SER A 327 4.43 -21.46 -3.76
C SER A 327 5.65 -20.54 -3.70
N SER A 328 5.49 -19.37 -3.07
CA SER A 328 6.59 -18.40 -2.93
C SER A 328 7.77 -18.99 -2.13
N ARG A 329 7.48 -19.81 -1.11
CA ARG A 329 8.49 -20.54 -0.34
C ARG A 329 9.24 -21.56 -1.19
N THR A 330 8.52 -22.36 -1.97
CA THR A 330 9.15 -23.37 -2.85
C THR A 330 9.99 -22.71 -3.94
N PHE A 331 9.51 -21.62 -4.51
CA PHE A 331 10.26 -20.84 -5.48
C PHE A 331 11.57 -20.29 -4.89
N ALA A 332 11.52 -19.80 -3.64
CA ALA A 332 12.68 -19.25 -2.94
C ALA A 332 13.76 -20.28 -2.60
N LEU A 333 13.44 -21.57 -2.46
CA LEU A 333 14.43 -22.63 -2.20
C LEU A 333 15.45 -22.81 -3.33
N ARG A 334 15.09 -22.39 -4.56
CA ARG A 334 15.96 -22.43 -5.74
C ARG A 334 16.00 -21.08 -6.45
N SER A 335 15.95 -19.99 -5.67
CA SER A 335 15.89 -18.62 -6.18
C SER A 335 17.02 -18.32 -7.16
N ASP A 336 18.24 -18.82 -6.89
CA ASP A 336 19.40 -18.50 -7.72
C ASP A 336 19.19 -18.91 -9.18
N ARG A 337 18.86 -20.17 -9.40
CA ARG A 337 18.57 -20.70 -10.73
C ARG A 337 17.34 -20.04 -11.36
N HIS A 338 16.22 -19.95 -10.64
CA HIS A 338 14.98 -19.43 -11.22
C HIS A 338 15.08 -17.96 -11.65
N LEU A 339 15.79 -17.13 -10.89
CA LEU A 339 15.95 -15.71 -11.21
C LEU A 339 16.94 -15.50 -12.37
N GLU A 340 17.99 -16.34 -12.49
CA GLU A 340 18.89 -16.33 -13.65
C GLU A 340 18.18 -16.74 -14.95
N GLU A 341 17.38 -17.81 -14.89
CA GLU A 341 16.54 -18.26 -16.01
C GLU A 341 15.54 -17.15 -16.41
N LEU A 342 14.83 -16.57 -15.44
CA LEU A 342 13.87 -15.48 -15.67
C LEU A 342 14.55 -14.24 -16.28
N SER A 343 15.70 -13.82 -15.76
CA SER A 343 16.50 -12.71 -16.30
C SER A 343 16.88 -12.96 -17.76
N SER A 344 17.40 -14.16 -18.05
CA SER A 344 17.83 -14.55 -19.39
C SER A 344 16.67 -14.61 -20.38
N GLU A 345 15.51 -15.15 -19.96
CA GLU A 345 14.30 -15.20 -20.76
C GLU A 345 13.76 -13.81 -21.10
N LEU A 346 13.75 -12.89 -20.12
CA LEU A 346 13.32 -11.51 -20.31
C LEU A 346 14.22 -10.79 -21.31
N LEU A 347 15.54 -10.81 -21.10
CA LEU A 347 16.51 -10.14 -21.97
C LEU A 347 16.52 -10.72 -23.39
N ALA A 348 16.32 -12.03 -23.54
CA ALA A 348 16.25 -12.69 -24.83
C ALA A 348 14.89 -12.51 -25.55
N GLY A 349 13.90 -11.87 -24.90
CA GLY A 349 12.55 -11.74 -25.45
C GLY A 349 11.79 -13.08 -25.58
N ARG A 350 12.24 -14.12 -24.86
CA ARG A 350 11.63 -15.46 -24.87
C ARG A 350 10.69 -15.71 -23.68
N TYR A 351 10.63 -14.77 -22.74
CA TYR A 351 9.72 -14.84 -21.61
C TYR A 351 8.27 -14.97 -22.09
N GLN A 352 7.56 -15.92 -21.48
CA GLN A 352 6.11 -16.07 -21.59
C GLN A 352 5.53 -16.26 -20.19
N PRO A 353 4.44 -15.56 -19.84
CA PRO A 353 3.76 -15.77 -18.58
C PRO A 353 2.92 -17.06 -18.62
N LEU A 354 2.72 -17.66 -17.45
CA LEU A 354 1.81 -18.78 -17.31
C LEU A 354 0.35 -18.27 -17.28
N PRO A 355 -0.64 -19.15 -17.57
CA PRO A 355 -2.04 -18.85 -17.31
C PRO A 355 -2.28 -18.45 -15.85
N LEU A 356 -3.25 -17.56 -15.64
CA LEU A 356 -3.65 -17.07 -14.32
C LEU A 356 -4.48 -18.14 -13.62
N LEU A 357 -4.30 -18.32 -12.31
CA LEU A 357 -5.17 -19.19 -11.51
C LEU A 357 -6.42 -18.42 -11.07
N GLY A 358 -7.59 -18.81 -11.57
CA GLY A 358 -8.88 -18.22 -11.23
C GLY A 358 -9.45 -18.78 -9.92
N PHE A 359 -10.04 -17.93 -9.08
CA PHE A 359 -10.85 -18.36 -7.93
C PHE A 359 -11.87 -17.29 -7.53
N LEU A 360 -12.93 -17.72 -6.84
CA LEU A 360 -14.01 -16.85 -6.38
C LEU A 360 -13.84 -16.51 -4.90
N GLN A 361 -14.00 -15.23 -4.56
CA GLN A 361 -14.00 -14.74 -3.18
C GLN A 361 -15.31 -14.01 -2.88
N PRO A 362 -16.03 -14.32 -1.79
CA PRO A 362 -17.23 -13.58 -1.39
C PRO A 362 -16.92 -12.11 -1.09
N GLU A 363 -17.82 -11.21 -1.50
CA GLU A 363 -17.81 -9.80 -1.15
C GLU A 363 -18.64 -9.52 0.12
N GLY A 364 -18.38 -8.39 0.78
CA GLY A 364 -19.07 -8.02 2.02
C GLY A 364 -20.53 -7.59 1.81
N ASP A 365 -20.93 -7.23 0.60
CA ASP A 365 -22.30 -6.84 0.24
C ASP A 365 -23.15 -8.04 -0.22
N GLY A 366 -22.61 -9.26 -0.19
CA GLY A 366 -23.30 -10.49 -0.63
C GLY A 366 -22.95 -10.92 -2.06
N GLY A 367 -22.13 -10.15 -2.78
CA GLY A 367 -21.62 -10.45 -4.13
C GLY A 367 -20.43 -11.42 -4.16
N TRP A 368 -19.89 -11.67 -5.35
CA TRP A 368 -18.71 -12.52 -5.57
C TRP A 368 -17.66 -11.81 -6.43
N ARG A 369 -16.40 -11.86 -5.98
CA ARG A 369 -15.24 -11.32 -6.70
C ARG A 369 -14.47 -12.41 -7.42
N ALA A 370 -14.32 -12.25 -8.72
CA ALA A 370 -13.55 -13.14 -9.58
C ALA A 370 -12.07 -12.73 -9.58
N LEU A 371 -11.23 -13.43 -8.80
CA LEU A 371 -9.80 -13.17 -8.72
C LEU A 371 -9.01 -14.03 -9.70
N ALA A 372 -7.91 -13.50 -10.21
CA ALA A 372 -7.02 -14.16 -11.15
C ALA A 372 -5.56 -13.94 -10.75
N LEU A 373 -4.94 -14.99 -10.19
CA LEU A 373 -3.61 -14.93 -9.58
C LEU A 373 -2.52 -15.42 -10.54
N PRO A 374 -1.49 -14.60 -10.85
CA PRO A 374 -0.35 -15.06 -11.65
C PRO A 374 0.56 -16.00 -10.87
N ALA A 375 1.33 -16.83 -11.58
CA ALA A 375 2.38 -17.66 -11.00
C ALA A 375 3.45 -16.83 -10.28
N VAL A 376 4.21 -17.45 -9.38
CA VAL A 376 5.23 -16.73 -8.58
C VAL A 376 6.27 -16.07 -9.49
N ARG A 377 6.79 -16.77 -10.52
CA ARG A 377 7.74 -16.20 -11.49
C ARG A 377 7.22 -14.92 -12.14
N ASP A 378 5.93 -14.92 -12.51
CA ASP A 378 5.30 -13.80 -13.20
C ASP A 378 5.03 -12.65 -12.24
N ARG A 379 4.62 -12.94 -11.00
CA ARG A 379 4.49 -11.93 -9.94
C ARG A 379 5.83 -11.27 -9.61
N VAL A 380 6.94 -12.01 -9.65
CA VAL A 380 8.29 -11.47 -9.46
C VAL A 380 8.65 -10.52 -10.61
N ALA A 381 8.48 -10.94 -11.86
CA ALA A 381 8.75 -10.09 -13.03
C ALA A 381 7.86 -8.83 -13.04
N GLN A 382 6.56 -8.99 -12.77
CA GLN A 382 5.61 -7.87 -12.64
C GLN A 382 6.01 -6.94 -11.49
N ARG A 383 6.43 -7.47 -10.34
CA ARG A 383 6.82 -6.66 -9.19
C ARG A 383 8.10 -5.87 -9.45
N ALA A 384 9.09 -6.49 -10.10
CA ALA A 384 10.30 -5.78 -10.54
C ALA A 384 9.95 -4.67 -11.55
N ALA A 385 9.03 -4.93 -12.48
CA ALA A 385 8.51 -3.91 -13.40
C ALA A 385 7.79 -2.76 -12.69
N VAL A 386 6.97 -3.06 -11.67
CA VAL A 386 6.35 -2.02 -10.83
C VAL A 386 7.41 -1.17 -10.15
N GLU A 387 8.43 -1.76 -9.54
CA GLU A 387 9.48 -1.00 -8.86
C GLU A 387 10.27 -0.09 -9.83
N ALA A 388 10.52 -0.56 -11.05
CA ALA A 388 11.22 0.20 -12.07
C ALA A 388 10.37 1.35 -12.67
N LEU A 389 9.09 1.10 -12.97
CA LEU A 389 8.19 2.07 -13.63
C LEU A 389 7.54 3.06 -12.67
N THR A 390 7.37 2.70 -11.38
CA THR A 390 6.65 3.54 -10.39
C THR A 390 7.20 4.96 -10.32
N PRO A 391 8.52 5.23 -10.25
CA PRO A 391 9.02 6.60 -10.17
C PRO A 391 8.56 7.47 -11.35
N ALA A 392 8.54 6.91 -12.56
CA ALA A 392 8.14 7.63 -13.76
C ALA A 392 6.64 7.89 -13.81
N ILE A 393 5.83 6.86 -13.55
CA ILE A 393 4.36 6.96 -13.54
C ILE A 393 3.90 7.88 -12.41
N ASP A 394 4.45 7.74 -11.20
CA ASP A 394 4.09 8.57 -10.04
C ASP A 394 4.34 10.07 -10.26
N ALA A 395 5.32 10.41 -11.11
CA ALA A 395 5.61 11.79 -11.49
C ALA A 395 4.61 12.40 -12.48
N LEU A 396 3.76 11.56 -13.11
CA LEU A 396 2.64 11.98 -13.95
C LEU A 396 1.32 12.03 -13.15
N LEU A 397 1.22 11.30 -12.04
CA LEU A 397 -0.01 11.24 -11.25
C LEU A 397 -0.21 12.49 -10.40
N GLU A 398 -1.43 13.01 -10.44
CA GLU A 398 -1.85 14.16 -9.66
C GLU A 398 -1.93 13.87 -8.15
N ASP A 399 -1.73 14.89 -7.32
CA ASP A 399 -1.76 14.76 -5.85
C ASP A 399 -3.13 14.32 -5.30
N CYS A 400 -4.19 14.34 -6.13
CA CYS A 400 -5.53 13.86 -5.79
C CYS A 400 -5.62 12.33 -5.72
N SER A 401 -4.66 11.57 -6.27
CA SER A 401 -4.66 10.10 -6.28
C SER A 401 -3.87 9.53 -5.11
N TYR A 402 -4.50 8.78 -4.22
CA TYR A 402 -3.90 8.32 -2.96
C TYR A 402 -3.61 6.82 -2.87
N ALA A 403 -4.18 6.00 -3.75
CA ALA A 403 -4.01 4.55 -3.71
C ALA A 403 -2.71 4.10 -4.36
N TYR A 404 -2.14 3.00 -3.85
CA TYR A 404 -0.96 2.31 -4.42
C TYR A 404 0.30 3.17 -4.60
N ARG A 405 0.37 4.32 -3.94
CA ARG A 405 1.52 5.25 -4.00
C ARG A 405 2.23 5.31 -2.67
N LYS A 406 3.56 5.33 -2.70
CA LYS A 406 4.38 5.40 -1.49
C LYS A 406 4.21 6.77 -0.83
N GLY A 407 3.87 6.79 0.46
CA GLY A 407 3.68 8.04 1.22
C GLY A 407 2.24 8.59 1.19
N PHE A 408 1.37 8.01 0.36
CA PHE A 408 -0.05 8.29 0.34
C PHE A 408 -0.82 7.22 1.13
N SER A 409 -1.97 7.60 1.71
CA SER A 409 -2.76 6.71 2.56
C SER A 409 -4.23 7.12 2.58
N ARG A 410 -5.11 6.23 3.02
CA ARG A 410 -6.53 6.53 3.27
C ARG A 410 -6.71 7.72 4.23
N ALA A 411 -5.86 7.81 5.26
CA ALA A 411 -5.81 8.95 6.16
C ALA A 411 -5.32 10.26 5.49
N GLY A 412 -4.52 10.16 4.42
CA GLY A 412 -4.15 11.29 3.57
C GLY A 412 -5.37 11.81 2.80
N ALA A 413 -6.11 10.91 2.13
CA ALA A 413 -7.34 11.23 1.41
C ALA A 413 -8.38 11.88 2.33
N ALA A 414 -8.59 11.32 3.53
CA ALA A 414 -9.52 11.87 4.51
C ALA A 414 -9.13 13.30 4.94
N ARG A 415 -7.83 13.57 5.16
CA ARG A 415 -7.34 14.92 5.47
C ARG A 415 -7.48 15.91 4.31
N ALA A 416 -7.46 15.43 3.06
CA ALA A 416 -7.73 16.27 1.91
C ALA A 416 -9.21 16.71 1.85
N ILE A 417 -10.13 15.76 2.10
CA ILE A 417 -11.56 16.05 2.20
C ILE A 417 -11.86 17.03 3.34
N GLN A 418 -11.24 16.83 4.51
CA GLN A 418 -11.38 17.74 5.66
C GLN A 418 -10.95 19.17 5.33
N ARG A 419 -9.77 19.32 4.70
CA ARG A 419 -9.26 20.64 4.29
C ARG A 419 -10.14 21.31 3.25
N ALA A 420 -10.64 20.54 2.28
CA ALA A 420 -11.61 21.07 1.32
C ALA A 420 -12.88 21.60 2.02
N TYR A 421 -13.37 20.91 3.06
CA TYR A 421 -14.49 21.45 3.84
C TYR A 421 -14.13 22.80 4.50
N GLU A 422 -12.95 22.93 5.10
CA GLU A 422 -12.48 24.19 5.71
C GLU A 422 -12.35 25.32 4.67
N GLU A 423 -11.99 25.00 3.42
CA GLU A 423 -11.90 25.93 2.28
C GLU A 423 -13.27 26.35 1.69
N GLY A 424 -14.38 25.86 2.24
CA GLY A 424 -15.73 26.24 1.85
C GLY A 424 -16.43 25.28 0.89
N TYR A 425 -15.89 24.08 0.65
CA TYR A 425 -16.58 23.04 -0.11
C TYR A 425 -17.64 22.36 0.80
N ARG A 426 -18.85 22.15 0.28
CA ARG A 426 -20.02 21.72 1.08
C ARG A 426 -20.74 20.49 0.53
N TYR A 427 -20.56 20.20 -0.74
CA TYR A 427 -21.17 19.07 -1.43
C TYR A 427 -20.08 18.11 -1.91
N VAL A 428 -20.40 16.83 -1.94
CA VAL A 428 -19.54 15.76 -2.43
C VAL A 428 -20.30 14.90 -3.41
N LEU A 429 -19.76 14.72 -4.60
CA LEU A 429 -20.15 13.65 -5.50
C LEU A 429 -19.34 12.42 -5.11
N ASP A 430 -20.01 11.41 -4.56
CA ASP A 430 -19.46 10.09 -4.26
C ASP A 430 -19.62 9.23 -5.51
N ALA A 431 -18.54 8.92 -6.21
CA ALA A 431 -18.57 8.32 -7.53
C ALA A 431 -17.81 6.98 -7.56
N ASP A 432 -18.44 5.99 -8.19
CA ASP A 432 -17.93 4.63 -8.34
C ASP A 432 -17.93 4.24 -9.83
N VAL A 433 -16.90 3.51 -10.25
CA VAL A 433 -16.77 3.06 -11.64
C VAL A 433 -17.28 1.62 -11.78
N GLU A 434 -18.18 1.40 -12.73
CA GLU A 434 -18.80 0.11 -12.97
C GLU A 434 -17.75 -0.95 -13.37
N ALA A 435 -17.59 -1.96 -12.52
CA ALA A 435 -16.70 -3.12 -12.73
C ALA A 435 -15.31 -2.74 -13.30
N PHE A 436 -14.68 -1.68 -12.78
CA PHE A 436 -13.48 -1.07 -13.36
C PHE A 436 -12.41 -2.07 -13.80
N PHE A 437 -11.98 -2.97 -12.90
CA PHE A 437 -10.93 -3.95 -13.19
C PHE A 437 -11.30 -4.93 -14.29
N ASP A 438 -12.58 -5.17 -14.57
CA ASP A 438 -13.00 -6.03 -15.68
C ASP A 438 -13.19 -5.22 -16.99
N SER A 439 -13.43 -3.92 -16.90
CA SER A 439 -13.79 -3.06 -18.03
C SER A 439 -12.62 -2.39 -18.76
N VAL A 440 -11.43 -2.29 -18.15
CA VAL A 440 -10.26 -1.57 -18.73
C VAL A 440 -9.95 -2.01 -20.18
N ASP A 441 -9.96 -1.03 -21.10
CA ASP A 441 -9.59 -1.25 -22.50
C ASP A 441 -8.07 -1.37 -22.67
N TRP A 442 -7.60 -2.57 -23.06
CA TRP A 442 -6.20 -2.85 -23.33
C TRP A 442 -5.61 -1.98 -24.43
N ARG A 443 -6.36 -1.71 -25.49
CA ARG A 443 -5.87 -0.94 -26.62
C ARG A 443 -5.55 0.50 -26.20
N ARG A 444 -6.42 1.12 -25.40
CA ARG A 444 -6.18 2.47 -24.84
C ARG A 444 -4.95 2.48 -23.93
N LEU A 445 -4.88 1.55 -22.98
CA LEU A 445 -3.75 1.43 -22.06
C LEU A 445 -2.43 1.19 -22.81
N GLU A 446 -2.45 0.35 -23.85
CA GLU A 446 -1.27 0.08 -24.68
C GLU A 446 -0.83 1.30 -25.49
N VAL A 447 -1.75 2.08 -26.05
CA VAL A 447 -1.41 3.34 -26.72
C VAL A 447 -0.74 4.29 -25.76
N LYS A 448 -1.32 4.46 -24.57
CA LYS A 448 -0.79 5.36 -23.55
C LYS A 448 0.62 4.95 -23.11
N LEU A 449 0.79 3.68 -22.74
CA LEU A 449 2.10 3.12 -22.39
C LEU A 449 3.12 3.27 -23.52
N ALA A 450 2.74 2.97 -24.76
CA ALA A 450 3.64 3.08 -25.90
C ALA A 450 3.92 4.55 -26.30
N SER A 451 3.08 5.51 -25.91
CA SER A 451 3.35 6.94 -26.13
C SER A 451 4.26 7.51 -25.03
N LEU A 452 4.10 7.04 -23.79
CA LEU A 452 4.93 7.41 -22.64
C LEU A 452 6.31 6.73 -22.67
N PHE A 453 6.36 5.48 -23.13
CA PHE A 453 7.55 4.63 -23.15
C PHE A 453 7.77 4.02 -24.55
N PRO A 454 7.96 4.85 -25.60
CA PRO A 454 7.93 4.39 -27.00
C PRO A 454 9.02 3.39 -27.37
N TYR A 455 10.12 3.36 -26.61
CA TYR A 455 11.29 2.54 -26.93
C TYR A 455 11.47 1.35 -25.99
N GLU A 456 10.46 1.02 -25.18
CA GLU A 456 10.62 0.06 -24.09
C GLU A 456 10.17 -1.35 -24.46
N PRO A 457 11.09 -2.33 -24.55
CA PRO A 457 10.74 -3.71 -24.86
C PRO A 457 9.89 -4.38 -23.77
N LEU A 458 9.95 -3.86 -22.53
CA LEU A 458 9.16 -4.33 -21.40
C LEU A 458 7.65 -4.33 -21.69
N LEU A 459 7.18 -3.41 -22.56
CA LEU A 459 5.75 -3.33 -22.92
C LEU A 459 5.24 -4.61 -23.60
N ALA A 460 6.12 -5.42 -24.22
CA ALA A 460 5.73 -6.73 -24.74
C ALA A 460 5.35 -7.70 -23.61
N ALA A 461 6.12 -7.75 -22.52
CA ALA A 461 5.80 -8.56 -21.35
C ALA A 461 4.53 -8.05 -20.64
N VAL A 462 4.36 -6.73 -20.53
CA VAL A 462 3.12 -6.13 -19.98
C VAL A 462 1.90 -6.54 -20.81
N ARG A 463 1.99 -6.48 -22.14
CA ARG A 463 0.95 -6.96 -23.06
C ARG A 463 0.60 -8.42 -22.84
N GLN A 464 1.61 -9.28 -22.66
CA GLN A 464 1.40 -10.70 -22.39
C GLN A 464 0.72 -10.93 -21.04
N TRP A 465 1.13 -10.24 -19.96
CA TRP A 465 0.49 -10.32 -18.64
C TRP A 465 -0.99 -9.91 -18.68
N LEU A 466 -1.30 -8.85 -19.42
CA LEU A 466 -2.68 -8.38 -19.57
C LEU A 466 -3.55 -9.40 -20.30
N ARG A 467 -2.99 -10.09 -21.29
CA ARG A 467 -3.70 -11.07 -22.15
C ARG A 467 -3.65 -12.51 -21.63
N SER A 468 -2.95 -12.78 -20.54
CA SER A 468 -2.88 -14.14 -19.97
C SER A 468 -4.29 -14.72 -19.75
N PRO A 469 -4.57 -15.93 -20.25
CA PRO A 469 -5.85 -16.60 -20.01
C PRO A 469 -5.98 -17.00 -18.53
N VAL A 470 -7.19 -17.30 -18.10
CA VAL A 470 -7.49 -17.75 -16.73
C VAL A 470 -7.80 -19.24 -16.73
N GLU A 471 -7.07 -20.01 -15.95
CA GLU A 471 -7.37 -21.39 -15.63
C GLU A 471 -8.32 -21.44 -14.43
N PHE A 472 -9.53 -21.92 -14.67
CA PHE A 472 -10.56 -22.07 -13.65
C PHE A 472 -11.23 -23.44 -13.79
N GLN A 473 -11.10 -24.27 -12.76
CA GLN A 473 -11.73 -25.60 -12.70
C GLN A 473 -11.40 -26.51 -13.88
N GLY A 474 -10.14 -26.47 -14.34
CA GLY A 474 -9.67 -27.27 -15.47
C GLY A 474 -10.08 -26.75 -16.84
N ARG A 475 -10.54 -25.49 -16.93
CA ARG A 475 -10.83 -24.79 -18.18
C ARG A 475 -9.96 -23.56 -18.33
N THR A 476 -9.43 -23.40 -19.54
CA THR A 476 -8.77 -22.18 -19.99
C THR A 476 -9.81 -21.19 -20.52
N LEU A 477 -9.91 -20.03 -19.88
CA LEU A 477 -10.83 -18.96 -20.23
C LEU A 477 -10.05 -17.77 -20.81
N GLU A 478 -10.35 -17.44 -22.06
CA GLU A 478 -9.72 -16.32 -22.75
C GLU A 478 -10.25 -14.99 -22.24
N ARG A 479 -9.34 -14.03 -22.04
CA ARG A 479 -9.68 -12.65 -21.65
C ARG A 479 -9.61 -11.73 -22.85
N ARG A 480 -10.45 -10.70 -22.85
CA ARG A 480 -10.50 -9.70 -23.95
C ARG A 480 -10.31 -8.26 -23.48
N ARG A 481 -10.37 -8.01 -22.17
CA ARG A 481 -10.27 -6.69 -21.51
C ARG A 481 -9.99 -6.87 -20.01
N GLY A 482 -9.81 -5.74 -19.31
CA GLY A 482 -9.66 -5.67 -17.87
C GLY A 482 -8.23 -5.90 -17.36
N LEU A 483 -8.01 -5.62 -16.09
CA LEU A 483 -6.78 -5.89 -15.35
C LEU A 483 -7.01 -7.09 -14.42
N PRO A 484 -6.15 -8.12 -14.44
CA PRO A 484 -6.31 -9.29 -13.59
C PRO A 484 -6.20 -8.91 -12.10
N GLN A 485 -7.29 -9.10 -11.37
CA GLN A 485 -7.40 -8.80 -9.94
C GLN A 485 -6.57 -9.83 -9.15
N GLY A 486 -5.46 -9.39 -8.56
CA GLY A 486 -4.45 -10.26 -7.93
C GLY A 486 -3.07 -10.20 -8.60
N SER A 487 -2.96 -9.52 -9.74
CA SER A 487 -1.66 -9.22 -10.36
C SER A 487 -0.89 -8.13 -9.63
N SER A 488 0.44 -8.23 -9.62
CA SER A 488 1.31 -7.24 -8.95
C SER A 488 1.31 -5.90 -9.69
N ILE A 489 1.16 -5.91 -11.02
CA ILE A 489 1.24 -4.71 -11.88
C ILE A 489 -0.11 -4.01 -12.07
N GLY A 490 -1.23 -4.72 -11.92
CA GLY A 490 -2.58 -4.19 -12.12
C GLY A 490 -2.84 -2.85 -11.40
N PRO A 491 -2.52 -2.71 -10.10
CA PRO A 491 -2.73 -1.45 -9.37
C PRO A 491 -1.99 -0.23 -9.96
N LEU A 492 -0.77 -0.41 -10.48
CA LEU A 492 0.01 0.66 -11.11
C LEU A 492 -0.64 1.09 -12.44
N LEU A 493 -1.08 0.12 -13.24
CA LEU A 493 -1.75 0.36 -14.52
C LEU A 493 -3.14 0.99 -14.33
N ALA A 494 -3.86 0.62 -13.26
CA ALA A 494 -5.12 1.23 -12.89
C ALA A 494 -4.98 2.74 -12.64
N ASN A 495 -3.96 3.13 -11.87
CA ASN A 495 -3.70 4.54 -11.59
C ASN A 495 -3.31 5.32 -12.85
N LEU A 496 -2.47 4.75 -13.72
CA LEU A 496 -2.12 5.35 -15.01
C LEU A 496 -3.33 5.45 -15.94
N TYR A 497 -4.25 4.49 -15.91
CA TYR A 497 -5.44 4.55 -16.75
C TYR A 497 -6.38 5.69 -16.32
N LEU A 498 -6.53 5.91 -15.02
CA LEU A 498 -7.42 6.92 -14.45
C LEU A 498 -6.76 8.31 -14.29
N ASP A 499 -5.51 8.52 -14.68
CA ASP A 499 -4.89 9.86 -14.58
C ASP A 499 -5.55 10.90 -15.50
N GLU A 500 -6.11 10.48 -16.63
CA GLU A 500 -6.80 11.37 -17.58
C GLU A 500 -8.08 11.95 -16.96
N LEU A 501 -8.79 11.11 -16.19
CA LEU A 501 -9.93 11.54 -15.40
C LEU A 501 -9.48 12.58 -14.35
N ASP A 502 -8.34 12.37 -13.71
CA ASP A 502 -7.82 13.31 -12.71
C ASP A 502 -7.55 14.69 -13.33
N GLU A 503 -6.83 14.73 -14.46
CA GLU A 503 -6.49 15.97 -15.15
C GLU A 503 -7.74 16.74 -15.62
N GLU A 504 -8.72 16.05 -16.21
CA GLU A 504 -9.94 16.69 -16.74
C GLU A 504 -10.81 17.29 -15.62
N ILE A 505 -10.92 16.60 -14.49
CA ILE A 505 -11.72 17.06 -13.35
C ILE A 505 -11.00 18.18 -12.59
N LEU A 506 -9.68 18.11 -12.42
CA LEU A 506 -8.88 19.16 -11.78
C LEU A 506 -8.73 20.41 -12.65
N GLY A 507 -8.92 20.30 -13.97
CA GLY A 507 -8.98 21.44 -14.89
C GLY A 507 -10.18 22.37 -14.68
N GLN A 508 -11.11 22.01 -13.79
CA GLN A 508 -12.32 22.76 -13.43
C GLN A 508 -12.25 23.28 -11.98
N ASP A 509 -13.22 24.09 -11.55
CA ASP A 509 -13.26 24.65 -10.18
C ASP A 509 -13.80 23.63 -9.15
N PHE A 510 -13.24 22.42 -9.18
CA PHE A 510 -13.60 21.28 -8.32
C PHE A 510 -12.39 20.80 -7.50
N ARG A 511 -12.64 19.99 -6.47
CA ARG A 511 -11.59 19.24 -5.78
C ARG A 511 -11.83 17.76 -5.97
N LEU A 512 -10.82 17.03 -6.42
CA LEU A 512 -10.88 15.58 -6.57
C LEU A 512 -10.07 14.91 -5.45
N VAL A 513 -10.59 13.79 -4.92
CA VAL A 513 -9.84 12.86 -4.07
C VAL A 513 -10.18 11.45 -4.55
N ARG A 514 -9.18 10.73 -5.03
CA ARG A 514 -9.32 9.39 -5.62
C ARG A 514 -8.48 8.37 -4.87
N PHE A 515 -9.02 7.17 -4.68
CA PHE A 515 -8.34 6.03 -4.09
C PHE A 515 -8.64 4.79 -4.94
N ALA A 516 -7.77 4.55 -5.92
CA ALA A 516 -7.94 3.54 -6.97
C ALA A 516 -9.11 3.93 -7.89
N ASP A 517 -10.12 3.07 -8.00
CA ASP A 517 -11.37 3.25 -8.74
C ASP A 517 -12.46 4.00 -7.94
N ASP A 518 -12.33 4.08 -6.61
CA ASP A 518 -13.25 4.79 -5.71
C ASP A 518 -12.83 6.26 -5.55
N PHE A 519 -13.69 7.23 -5.91
CA PHE A 519 -13.33 8.66 -5.86
C PHE A 519 -14.48 9.61 -5.49
N VAL A 520 -14.09 10.78 -4.98
CA VAL A 520 -15.03 11.83 -4.59
C VAL A 520 -14.66 13.17 -5.21
N VAL A 521 -15.67 13.90 -5.68
CA VAL A 521 -15.51 15.28 -6.20
C VAL A 521 -16.21 16.26 -5.26
N LEU A 522 -15.44 17.12 -4.59
CA LEU A 522 -15.97 18.13 -3.68
C LEU A 522 -16.28 19.44 -4.43
N THR A 523 -17.43 20.02 -4.12
CA THR A 523 -17.96 21.24 -4.75
C THR A 523 -18.56 22.20 -3.71
N ARG A 524 -18.65 23.49 -4.05
CA ARG A 524 -19.18 24.53 -3.14
C ARG A 524 -20.71 24.54 -3.08
N ASP A 525 -21.37 24.23 -4.19
CA ASP A 525 -22.82 24.26 -4.35
C ASP A 525 -23.35 23.04 -5.13
N LEU A 526 -24.66 22.82 -5.05
CA LEU A 526 -25.34 21.67 -5.65
C LEU A 526 -25.34 21.71 -7.19
N GLU A 527 -25.38 22.88 -7.82
CA GLU A 527 -25.32 22.99 -9.28
C GLU A 527 -23.95 22.60 -9.81
N SER A 528 -22.90 23.03 -9.12
CA SER A 528 -21.52 22.61 -9.36
C SER A 528 -21.35 21.10 -9.17
N ALA A 529 -22.00 20.47 -8.18
CA ALA A 529 -22.00 19.01 -8.02
C ALA A 529 -22.65 18.28 -9.22
N ARG A 530 -23.75 18.82 -9.78
CA ARG A 530 -24.38 18.27 -10.99
C ARG A 530 -23.48 18.41 -12.21
N ARG A 531 -22.86 19.58 -12.39
CA ARG A 531 -21.85 19.81 -13.45
C ARG A 531 -20.66 18.87 -13.31
N ALA A 532 -20.19 18.64 -12.09
CA ALA A 532 -19.12 17.69 -11.81
C ALA A 532 -19.50 16.27 -12.22
N ARG A 533 -20.73 15.82 -11.92
CA ARG A 533 -21.23 14.50 -12.36
C ARG A 533 -21.26 14.37 -13.87
N ASP A 534 -21.72 15.39 -14.59
CA ASP A 534 -21.77 15.37 -16.05
C ASP A 534 -20.38 15.46 -16.69
N ALA A 535 -19.42 16.11 -16.02
CA ALA A 535 -18.00 16.07 -16.41
C ALA A 535 -17.40 14.67 -16.19
N VAL A 536 -17.58 14.07 -15.01
CA VAL A 536 -17.11 12.71 -14.71
C VAL A 536 -17.70 11.70 -15.68
N ARG A 537 -19.01 11.76 -15.98
CA ARG A 537 -19.65 10.84 -16.93
C ARG A 537 -19.05 10.92 -18.32
N ARG A 538 -18.76 12.13 -18.82
CA ARG A 538 -18.11 12.33 -20.12
C ARG A 538 -16.69 11.79 -20.11
N SER A 539 -15.91 12.14 -19.09
CA SER A 539 -14.52 11.69 -18.94
C SER A 539 -14.38 10.17 -18.85
N LEU A 540 -15.26 9.50 -18.09
CA LEU A 540 -15.30 8.03 -18.03
C LEU A 540 -15.71 7.42 -19.38
N ALA A 541 -16.73 7.98 -20.05
CA ALA A 541 -17.13 7.51 -21.37
C ALA A 541 -16.00 7.65 -22.41
N ASP A 542 -15.21 8.72 -22.33
CA ASP A 542 -14.02 8.92 -23.15
C ASP A 542 -12.91 7.90 -22.87
N LEU A 543 -12.85 7.35 -21.66
CA LEU A 543 -12.01 6.21 -21.32
C LEU A 543 -12.64 4.86 -21.70
N GLY A 544 -13.90 4.82 -22.12
CA GLY A 544 -14.65 3.57 -22.36
C GLY A 544 -15.09 2.88 -21.07
N LEU A 545 -15.24 3.66 -20.00
CA LEU A 545 -15.75 3.24 -18.69
C LEU A 545 -17.13 3.85 -18.45
N GLU A 546 -17.87 3.24 -17.53
CA GLU A 546 -19.20 3.70 -17.13
C GLU A 546 -19.23 3.98 -15.63
N LEU A 547 -20.07 4.93 -15.25
CA LEU A 547 -20.32 5.29 -13.86
C LEU A 547 -21.36 4.32 -13.28
N ASN A 548 -21.12 3.79 -12.08
CA ASN A 548 -22.15 3.02 -11.38
C ASN A 548 -23.21 3.99 -10.83
N GLU A 549 -24.33 4.14 -11.55
CA GLU A 549 -25.40 5.09 -11.19
C GLU A 549 -26.14 4.70 -9.90
N GLU A 550 -26.08 3.44 -9.45
CA GLU A 550 -26.70 2.99 -8.19
C GLU A 550 -25.87 3.39 -6.96
N LYS A 551 -24.54 3.28 -7.07
CA LYS A 551 -23.58 3.59 -6.00
C LYS A 551 -23.19 5.07 -6.01
N THR A 552 -23.34 5.75 -7.15
CA THR A 552 -22.99 7.17 -7.28
C THR A 552 -24.08 8.09 -6.75
N GLY A 553 -23.71 9.08 -5.95
CA GLY A 553 -24.67 10.06 -5.42
C GLY A 553 -24.06 11.38 -4.96
N ILE A 554 -24.85 12.46 -5.02
CA ILE A 554 -24.47 13.77 -4.47
C ILE A 554 -24.93 13.86 -3.01
N LYS A 555 -23.98 14.05 -2.10
CA LYS A 555 -24.18 14.11 -0.65
C LYS A 555 -23.73 15.47 -0.11
N SER A 556 -24.27 15.88 1.03
CA SER A 556 -23.87 17.12 1.72
C SER A 556 -22.91 16.80 2.86
N LEU A 557 -21.74 17.44 2.88
CA LEU A 557 -20.77 17.28 3.97
C LEU A 557 -21.31 17.78 5.31
N ASP A 558 -22.26 18.73 5.29
CA ASP A 558 -22.90 19.23 6.51
C ASP A 558 -23.87 18.23 7.14
N ARG A 559 -24.45 17.33 6.34
CA ARG A 559 -25.42 16.31 6.79
C ARG A 559 -24.78 14.97 7.13
N GLY A 560 -23.55 14.74 6.69
CA GLY A 560 -22.84 13.47 6.90
C GLY A 560 -22.53 12.75 5.59
N PHE A 561 -21.33 12.21 5.49
CA PHE A 561 -20.81 11.48 4.33
C PHE A 561 -19.81 10.40 4.79
N SER A 562 -19.72 9.26 4.10
CA SER A 562 -18.74 8.21 4.43
C SER A 562 -17.90 7.85 3.22
N TYR A 563 -16.57 7.75 3.39
CA TYR A 563 -15.62 7.39 2.33
C TYR A 563 -14.38 6.70 2.91
N LEU A 564 -13.94 5.60 2.29
CA LEU A 564 -12.74 4.82 2.68
C LEU A 564 -12.66 4.33 4.15
N GLY A 565 -13.80 4.23 4.83
CA GLY A 565 -13.84 3.93 6.27
C GLY A 565 -13.64 5.16 7.16
N TYR A 566 -14.00 6.34 6.66
CA TYR A 566 -14.14 7.57 7.44
C TYR A 566 -15.55 8.13 7.26
N ALA A 567 -16.17 8.59 8.34
CA ALA A 567 -17.35 9.46 8.30
C ALA A 567 -16.92 10.93 8.47
N PHE A 568 -17.49 11.77 7.62
CA PHE A 568 -17.29 13.20 7.55
C PHE A 568 -18.61 13.86 7.94
N CYS A 569 -18.58 14.76 8.91
CA CYS A 569 -19.70 15.63 9.23
C CYS A 569 -19.13 17.02 9.56
N ARG A 570 -19.35 17.97 8.66
CA ARG A 570 -18.67 19.27 8.68
C ARG A 570 -17.14 19.08 8.67
N SER A 571 -16.43 19.72 9.60
CA SER A 571 -14.98 19.55 9.77
C SER A 571 -14.60 18.32 10.60
N LEU A 572 -15.57 17.60 11.17
CA LEU A 572 -15.31 16.40 11.97
C LEU A 572 -15.05 15.21 11.05
N VAL A 573 -13.91 14.54 11.26
CA VAL A 573 -13.55 13.28 10.61
C VAL A 573 -13.48 12.19 11.67
N LEU A 574 -14.29 11.16 11.53
CA LEU A 574 -14.30 9.99 12.40
C LEU A 574 -13.90 8.78 11.57
N GLU A 575 -12.93 7.99 12.01
CA GLU A 575 -12.66 6.70 11.38
C GLU A 575 -13.84 5.76 11.67
N THR A 576 -14.63 5.47 10.64
CA THR A 576 -15.69 4.48 10.71
C THR A 576 -15.07 3.11 10.60
N ARG A 577 -15.45 2.22 11.53
CA ARG A 577 -15.13 0.81 11.36
C ARG A 577 -15.75 0.41 10.02
N ARG A 578 -14.94 -0.04 9.07
CA ARG A 578 -15.46 -1.01 8.11
C ARG A 578 -15.75 -2.23 8.97
N ASP A 579 -17.00 -2.40 9.35
CA ASP A 579 -17.53 -3.74 9.53
C ASP A 579 -17.08 -4.48 8.26
N GLN A 580 -16.23 -5.52 8.35
CA GLN A 580 -16.43 -6.52 7.30
C GLN A 580 -17.84 -6.96 7.62
N ALA A 581 -18.78 -6.69 6.72
CA ALA A 581 -20.06 -7.34 6.80
C ALA A 581 -19.78 -8.80 7.16
N GLU A 582 -20.54 -9.36 8.11
CA GLU A 582 -20.61 -10.81 8.16
C GLU A 582 -20.83 -11.29 6.73
N PRO A 583 -20.21 -12.39 6.28
CA PRO A 583 -20.55 -12.93 4.97
C PRO A 583 -22.06 -13.14 5.00
N LEU A 584 -22.80 -12.23 4.37
CA LEU A 584 -24.16 -12.46 3.97
C LEU A 584 -24.11 -13.79 3.25
N ASP A 585 -25.08 -14.66 3.49
CA ASP A 585 -25.15 -15.97 2.85
C ASP A 585 -24.93 -15.72 1.36
N ALA A 586 -23.74 -16.06 0.87
CA ALA A 586 -23.24 -15.45 -0.36
C ALA A 586 -24.25 -15.80 -1.44
N GLY A 587 -24.74 -14.78 -2.14
CA GLY A 587 -25.82 -14.94 -3.12
C GLY A 587 -25.45 -15.97 -4.18
N ASP A 588 -26.39 -16.28 -5.07
CA ASP A 588 -26.05 -17.13 -6.22
C ASP A 588 -24.84 -16.53 -6.97
N PRO A 589 -23.68 -17.22 -7.07
CA PRO A 589 -22.53 -16.72 -7.84
C PRO A 589 -22.85 -16.52 -9.33
N ALA A 590 -24.02 -16.99 -9.79
CA ALA A 590 -24.55 -16.73 -11.12
C ALA A 590 -25.42 -15.46 -11.22
N GLY A 591 -25.70 -14.76 -10.11
CA GLY A 591 -26.67 -13.65 -10.03
C GLY A 591 -26.14 -12.29 -10.50
N ASP A 592 -24.86 -11.98 -10.22
CA ASP A 592 -24.29 -10.62 -10.38
C ASP A 592 -22.87 -10.64 -10.98
N VAL A 593 -22.60 -11.51 -11.96
CA VAL A 593 -21.30 -11.50 -12.64
C VAL A 593 -21.28 -10.36 -13.68
N PRO A 594 -20.36 -9.36 -13.56
CA PRO A 594 -20.28 -8.30 -14.56
C PRO A 594 -20.06 -8.89 -15.95
N ALA A 595 -20.75 -8.34 -16.97
CA ALA A 595 -20.64 -8.83 -18.35
C ALA A 595 -19.20 -8.78 -18.90
N ALA A 596 -18.38 -7.85 -18.37
CA ALA A 596 -16.97 -7.71 -18.72
C ALA A 596 -16.05 -8.74 -18.02
N SER A 597 -16.54 -9.43 -16.96
CA SER A 597 -15.74 -10.38 -16.20
C SER A 597 -15.42 -11.63 -17.01
N TRP A 598 -14.25 -12.21 -16.77
CA TRP A 598 -13.85 -13.49 -17.38
C TRP A 598 -14.79 -14.64 -16.99
N LEU A 599 -15.47 -14.52 -15.84
CA LEU A 599 -16.41 -15.51 -15.35
C LEU A 599 -17.71 -15.58 -16.17
N SER A 600 -18.03 -14.55 -16.97
CA SER A 600 -19.19 -14.51 -17.87
C SER A 600 -19.19 -15.62 -18.92
N SER A 601 -18.01 -16.19 -19.22
CA SER A 601 -17.84 -17.29 -20.17
C SER A 601 -18.14 -18.67 -19.59
N VAL A 602 -18.34 -18.77 -18.27
CA VAL A 602 -18.65 -20.04 -17.57
C VAL A 602 -20.18 -20.24 -17.55
N PRO A 603 -20.70 -21.42 -17.95
CA PRO A 603 -22.13 -21.68 -17.91
C PRO A 603 -22.74 -21.48 -16.52
N LEU A 604 -23.86 -20.74 -16.42
CA LEU A 604 -24.55 -20.41 -15.17
C LEU A 604 -24.87 -21.63 -14.30
N ARG A 605 -25.16 -22.78 -14.92
CA ARG A 605 -25.46 -24.04 -14.22
C ARG A 605 -24.26 -24.55 -13.40
N GLU A 606 -23.05 -24.33 -13.90
CA GLU A 606 -21.81 -24.76 -13.24
C GLU A 606 -21.40 -23.77 -12.16
N LEU A 607 -21.55 -22.46 -12.39
CA LEU A 607 -21.38 -21.44 -11.34
C LEU A 607 -22.31 -21.73 -10.15
N ARG A 608 -23.58 -22.06 -10.41
CA ARG A 608 -24.56 -22.49 -9.39
C ARG A 608 -24.16 -23.76 -8.64
N ALA A 609 -23.39 -24.65 -9.27
CA ALA A 609 -22.89 -25.87 -8.64
C ALA A 609 -21.75 -25.60 -7.64
N LEU A 610 -21.14 -24.41 -7.67
CA LEU A 610 -20.08 -23.96 -6.76
C LEU A 610 -20.58 -23.40 -5.44
N ARG A 611 -21.91 -23.44 -5.21
CA ARG A 611 -22.46 -23.10 -3.89
C ARG A 611 -21.69 -23.86 -2.81
N PRO A 612 -21.23 -23.18 -1.74
CA PRO A 612 -20.89 -23.86 -0.52
C PRO A 612 -22.13 -24.65 -0.08
N ARG A 613 -22.07 -25.98 -0.08
CA ARG A 613 -23.16 -26.77 0.52
C ARG A 613 -23.20 -26.42 2.01
N PRO A 614 -24.34 -25.96 2.57
CA PRO A 614 -24.53 -25.98 4.02
C PRO A 614 -24.77 -27.45 4.40
N GLY A 615 -23.71 -28.19 4.68
CA GLY A 615 -23.86 -29.61 4.99
C GLY A 615 -22.54 -30.34 5.20
N ARG A 616 -22.28 -30.66 6.47
CA ARG A 616 -21.44 -31.74 6.98
C ARG A 616 -20.11 -31.96 6.26
N ARG A 617 -19.04 -31.39 6.83
CA ARG A 617 -17.80 -32.18 6.95
C ARG A 617 -17.99 -33.08 8.15
N ASP A 618 -18.24 -34.36 7.88
CA ASP A 618 -17.96 -35.43 8.84
C ASP A 618 -16.46 -35.34 9.16
N LEU A 619 -16.15 -34.60 10.23
CA LEU A 619 -14.88 -34.69 10.90
C LEU A 619 -15.00 -35.91 11.80
N GLU A 620 -14.39 -37.00 11.38
CA GLU A 620 -14.00 -38.06 12.30
C GLU A 620 -13.30 -37.41 13.50
N LEU A 621 -13.94 -37.53 14.66
CA LEU A 621 -13.36 -37.19 15.94
C LEU A 621 -12.24 -38.20 16.21
N VAL A 622 -11.04 -37.89 15.72
CA VAL A 622 -9.83 -38.54 16.24
C VAL A 622 -9.65 -38.05 17.67
N PRO A 623 -9.59 -38.94 18.68
CA PRO A 623 -9.45 -38.53 20.07
C PRO A 623 -8.11 -37.82 20.25
N LEU A 624 -8.14 -36.56 20.70
CA LEU A 624 -6.98 -35.95 21.33
C LEU A 624 -6.80 -36.58 22.71
N SER A 625 -6.28 -37.79 22.75
CA SER A 625 -5.68 -38.33 23.97
C SER A 625 -4.41 -39.10 23.67
N ARG A 626 -3.33 -38.46 24.13
CA ARG A 626 -2.09 -39.01 24.72
C ARG A 626 -0.86 -39.15 23.83
N ALA A 627 0.13 -38.38 24.29
CA ALA A 627 1.56 -38.63 24.29
C ALA A 627 2.37 -38.16 23.07
N GLY A 628 2.52 -36.84 22.97
CA GLY A 628 3.77 -36.21 22.58
C GLY A 628 4.21 -35.27 23.72
N ALA A 629 5.35 -35.56 24.34
CA ALA A 629 5.87 -34.85 25.51
C ALA A 629 5.80 -33.32 25.37
N CYS A 630 5.31 -32.64 26.42
CA CYS A 630 5.38 -31.19 26.56
C CYS A 630 6.86 -30.77 26.67
N ARG A 631 7.52 -30.53 25.54
CA ARG A 631 8.89 -30.00 25.45
C ARG A 631 8.89 -28.76 24.56
N SER A 632 8.40 -27.65 25.12
CA SER A 632 9.01 -26.31 25.07
C SER A 632 7.99 -25.29 25.62
N GLU A 633 7.85 -25.24 26.95
CA GLU A 633 7.16 -24.10 27.57
C GLU A 633 7.96 -22.82 27.27
N ARG A 634 7.50 -22.03 26.30
CA ARG A 634 8.09 -20.73 25.98
C ARG A 634 8.02 -19.83 27.23
N ARG A 635 9.16 -19.33 27.71
CA ARG A 635 9.27 -18.58 28.97
C ARG A 635 9.22 -17.07 28.73
N PRO A 636 8.63 -16.27 29.62
CA PRO A 636 8.70 -14.82 29.51
C PRO A 636 10.07 -14.31 29.95
N LEU A 637 10.59 -13.28 29.27
CA LEU A 637 11.81 -12.57 29.67
C LEU A 637 11.44 -11.22 30.28
N TYR A 638 11.79 -10.99 31.55
CA TYR A 638 11.54 -9.72 32.24
C TYR A 638 12.83 -8.92 32.41
N LEU A 639 12.87 -7.72 31.82
CA LEU A 639 13.96 -6.76 31.99
C LEU A 639 13.54 -5.74 33.04
N ALA A 640 13.79 -6.06 34.32
CA ALA A 640 13.31 -5.25 35.45
C ALA A 640 14.41 -4.42 36.16
N ARG A 641 15.68 -4.60 35.78
CA ARG A 641 16.83 -3.93 36.41
C ARG A 641 17.17 -2.62 35.67
N HIS A 642 17.93 -1.73 36.33
CA HIS A 642 18.39 -0.50 35.69
C HIS A 642 19.42 -0.82 34.60
N ASP A 643 19.27 -0.13 33.47
CA ASP A 643 20.28 -0.01 32.41
C ASP A 643 20.74 -1.32 31.74
N LEU A 644 19.88 -2.35 31.74
CA LEU A 644 20.08 -3.55 30.91
C LEU A 644 19.96 -3.22 29.42
N GLU A 645 20.81 -3.81 28.59
CA GLU A 645 20.74 -3.72 27.13
C GLU A 645 20.50 -5.11 26.51
N VAL A 646 19.50 -5.18 25.62
CA VAL A 646 19.14 -6.41 24.91
C VAL A 646 19.55 -6.33 23.45
N ARG A 647 20.40 -7.27 23.05
CA ARG A 647 20.93 -7.43 21.70
C ARG A 647 20.70 -8.85 21.20
N VAL A 648 21.00 -9.06 19.93
CA VAL A 648 20.86 -10.37 19.28
C VAL A 648 22.12 -10.74 18.53
N SER A 649 22.43 -12.03 18.55
CA SER A 649 23.43 -12.68 17.69
C SER A 649 22.78 -13.92 17.10
N GLY A 650 22.54 -13.91 15.78
CA GLY A 650 21.68 -14.93 15.14
C GLY A 650 20.28 -14.96 15.75
N GLU A 651 19.79 -16.13 16.15
CA GLU A 651 18.51 -16.31 16.85
C GLU A 651 18.64 -16.34 18.38
N THR A 652 19.76 -15.85 18.94
CA THR A 652 20.00 -15.78 20.38
C THR A 652 19.82 -14.36 20.88
N VAL A 653 19.02 -14.19 21.92
CA VAL A 653 18.87 -12.94 22.68
C VAL A 653 19.97 -12.88 23.74
N ILE A 654 20.73 -11.78 23.73
CA ILE A 654 21.80 -11.50 24.68
C ILE A 654 21.35 -10.32 25.54
N VAL A 655 21.32 -10.50 26.85
CA VAL A 655 20.95 -9.47 27.83
C VAL A 655 22.20 -9.10 28.64
N GLU A 656 22.56 -7.83 28.65
CA GLU A 656 23.75 -7.35 29.36
C GLU A 656 23.45 -6.21 30.32
N GLY A 657 24.24 -6.08 31.38
CA GLY A 657 24.22 -4.96 32.32
C GLY A 657 25.64 -4.47 32.61
N ALA A 658 25.77 -3.27 33.17
CA ALA A 658 27.07 -2.59 33.38
C ALA A 658 28.05 -3.33 34.32
N GLU A 659 27.56 -4.24 35.18
CA GLU A 659 28.37 -4.94 36.20
C GLU A 659 28.11 -6.46 36.23
N GLU A 660 27.50 -7.05 35.20
CA GLU A 660 27.10 -8.47 35.20
C GLU A 660 27.49 -9.20 33.91
N GLU A 661 27.73 -10.51 34.01
CA GLU A 661 27.96 -11.36 32.84
C GLU A 661 26.73 -11.39 31.90
N PRO A 662 26.94 -11.38 30.58
CA PRO A 662 25.86 -11.50 29.60
C PRO A 662 25.03 -12.77 29.77
N VAL A 663 23.71 -12.63 29.74
CA VAL A 663 22.77 -13.76 29.75
C VAL A 663 22.31 -14.04 28.33
N GLU A 664 22.57 -15.25 27.85
CA GLU A 664 22.20 -15.71 26.50
C GLU A 664 21.00 -16.66 26.53
N LEU A 665 19.98 -16.38 25.71
CA LEU A 665 18.73 -17.13 25.65
C LEU A 665 18.31 -17.33 24.19
N PRO A 666 17.95 -18.56 23.75
CA PRO A 666 17.38 -18.76 22.43
C PRO A 666 16.05 -18.00 22.27
N ALA A 667 15.92 -17.17 21.24
CA ALA A 667 14.73 -16.35 21.05
C ALA A 667 13.45 -17.19 20.89
N ARG A 668 13.56 -18.39 20.29
CA ARG A 668 12.46 -19.36 20.15
C ARG A 668 11.97 -19.94 21.48
N ALA A 669 12.79 -19.90 22.51
CA ALA A 669 12.41 -20.32 23.85
C ALA A 669 11.61 -19.23 24.60
N LEU A 670 11.48 -18.03 24.01
CA LEU A 670 10.77 -16.91 24.63
C LEU A 670 9.31 -16.88 24.19
N GLY A 671 8.42 -16.67 25.16
CA GLY A 671 6.98 -16.51 24.92
C GLY A 671 6.57 -15.05 24.75
N HIS A 672 7.29 -14.14 25.42
CA HIS A 672 7.19 -12.69 25.30
C HIS A 672 8.35 -12.04 26.07
N VAL A 673 8.64 -10.78 25.77
CA VAL A 673 9.62 -9.97 26.51
C VAL A 673 8.90 -8.80 27.18
N VAL A 674 9.18 -8.53 28.44
CA VAL A 674 8.64 -7.38 29.18
C VAL A 674 9.77 -6.48 29.62
N VAL A 675 9.83 -5.30 29.04
CA VAL A 675 10.81 -4.25 29.33
C VAL A 675 10.23 -3.31 30.38
N ILE A 676 10.82 -3.25 31.58
CA ILE A 676 10.31 -2.40 32.68
C ILE A 676 11.32 -1.28 32.97
N GLY A 677 10.86 -0.03 32.88
CA GLY A 677 11.65 1.11 33.32
C GLY A 677 12.60 1.65 32.24
N ARG A 678 13.92 1.53 32.45
CA ARG A 678 14.97 2.18 31.61
C ARG A 678 15.79 1.20 30.77
N SER A 679 15.52 -0.10 30.84
CA SER A 679 16.22 -1.09 30.03
C SER A 679 16.04 -0.81 28.53
N ARG A 680 17.10 -1.03 27.76
CA ARG A 680 17.19 -0.79 26.32
C ARG A 680 17.07 -2.11 25.57
N ILE A 681 16.44 -2.07 24.41
CA ILE A 681 16.44 -3.18 23.46
C ILE A 681 16.81 -2.61 22.11
N THR A 682 17.78 -3.25 21.45
CA THR A 682 18.27 -2.81 20.15
C THR A 682 17.22 -3.08 19.06
N LEU A 683 17.21 -2.26 18.01
CA LEU A 683 16.27 -2.45 16.88
C LEU A 683 16.41 -3.83 16.21
N PRO A 684 17.61 -4.39 15.98
CA PRO A 684 17.75 -5.76 15.49
C PRO A 684 17.10 -6.81 16.41
N ALA A 685 17.24 -6.66 17.73
CA ALA A 685 16.60 -7.56 18.69
C ALA A 685 15.07 -7.48 18.63
N LEU A 686 14.53 -6.27 18.52
CA LEU A 686 13.09 -6.04 18.32
C LEU A 686 12.58 -6.70 17.03
N LEU A 687 13.24 -6.44 15.89
CA LEU A 687 12.84 -7.01 14.60
C LEU A 687 12.96 -8.55 14.57
N MET A 688 13.97 -9.12 15.21
CA MET A 688 14.12 -10.57 15.36
C MET A 688 12.99 -11.18 16.19
N LEU A 689 12.69 -10.60 17.36
CA LEU A 689 11.57 -11.03 18.20
C LEU A 689 10.23 -10.91 17.45
N ALA A 690 10.03 -9.84 16.68
CA ALA A 690 8.83 -9.69 15.85
C ALA A 690 8.73 -10.73 14.73
N ARG A 691 9.85 -11.08 14.07
CA ARG A 691 9.91 -12.16 13.07
C ARG A 691 9.56 -13.53 13.65
N LEU A 692 9.88 -13.76 14.93
CA LEU A 692 9.60 -15.00 15.65
C LEU A 692 8.26 -14.97 16.40
N GLU A 693 7.44 -13.93 16.18
CA GLU A 693 6.15 -13.73 16.85
C GLU A 693 6.26 -13.71 18.39
N VAL A 694 7.37 -13.20 18.92
CA VAL A 694 7.59 -12.99 20.35
C VAL A 694 7.27 -11.53 20.68
N PRO A 695 6.10 -11.24 21.29
CA PRO A 695 5.70 -9.87 21.57
C PRO A 695 6.57 -9.24 22.67
N VAL A 696 6.85 -7.94 22.52
CA VAL A 696 7.63 -7.14 23.45
C VAL A 696 6.76 -6.06 24.08
N PHE A 697 6.60 -6.12 25.40
CA PHE A 697 5.81 -5.22 26.21
C PHE A 697 6.71 -4.20 26.89
N PHE A 698 6.52 -2.90 26.63
CA PHE A 698 7.25 -1.83 27.28
C PHE A 698 6.42 -1.23 28.41
N CYS A 699 6.95 -1.25 29.61
CA CYS A 699 6.28 -0.88 30.83
C CYS A 699 7.01 0.24 31.59
N ARG A 700 6.28 1.11 32.28
CA ARG A 700 6.85 2.05 33.26
C ARG A 700 7.48 1.29 34.44
N ARG A 701 8.27 1.98 35.28
CA ARG A 701 8.76 1.44 36.57
C ARG A 701 7.65 0.97 37.53
N SER A 702 6.41 1.42 37.32
CA SER A 702 5.21 0.96 38.03
C SER A 702 4.65 -0.36 37.50
N GLY A 703 5.22 -0.91 36.41
CA GLY A 703 4.71 -2.06 35.68
C GLY A 703 3.72 -1.70 34.57
N GLN A 704 3.14 -0.50 34.56
CA GLN A 704 2.11 -0.09 33.60
C GLN A 704 2.61 -0.17 32.15
N LEU A 705 1.89 -0.92 31.29
CA LEU A 705 2.15 -1.00 29.85
C LEU A 705 2.06 0.38 29.15
N ARG A 706 2.99 0.66 28.25
CA ARG A 706 3.14 1.92 27.50
C ARG A 706 3.24 1.71 26.00
N ALA A 707 3.89 0.64 25.59
CA ALA A 707 3.99 0.27 24.19
C ALA A 707 4.03 -1.25 24.06
N LEU A 708 3.52 -1.73 22.93
CA LEU A 708 3.59 -3.12 22.51
C LEU A 708 4.29 -3.14 21.15
N PHE A 709 5.24 -4.04 20.97
CA PHE A 709 5.96 -4.25 19.73
C PHE A 709 5.89 -5.73 19.33
N GLY A 710 5.52 -6.01 18.07
CA GLY A 710 5.27 -7.36 17.56
C GLY A 710 3.90 -7.47 16.88
N HIS A 711 3.78 -8.32 15.87
CA HIS A 711 2.56 -8.48 15.08
C HIS A 711 1.52 -9.30 15.87
N HIS A 712 0.45 -8.64 16.31
CA HIS A 712 -0.79 -9.31 16.67
C HIS A 712 -1.89 -8.66 15.82
N PRO A 713 -2.28 -9.25 14.67
CA PRO A 713 -3.30 -8.64 13.84
C PRO A 713 -4.59 -8.55 14.67
N PRO A 714 -5.24 -7.38 14.76
CA PRO A 714 -6.49 -7.25 15.50
C PRO A 714 -7.56 -8.10 14.82
N ASP A 715 -8.08 -9.10 15.52
CA ASP A 715 -9.27 -9.86 15.14
C ASP A 715 -10.49 -8.96 15.40
N TRP A 716 -10.71 -8.01 14.49
CA TRP A 716 -11.73 -6.97 14.65
C TRP A 716 -13.14 -7.57 14.78
N ARG A 717 -13.40 -8.74 14.17
CA ARG A 717 -14.66 -9.50 14.31
C ARG A 717 -14.87 -9.93 15.75
N LEU A 718 -13.83 -10.50 16.36
CA LEU A 718 -13.86 -10.82 17.79
C LEU A 718 -14.11 -9.58 18.66
N TRP A 719 -13.57 -8.41 18.31
CA TRP A 719 -13.81 -7.18 19.08
C TRP A 719 -15.21 -6.60 18.92
N GLN A 720 -15.87 -6.82 17.78
CA GLN A 720 -17.27 -6.46 17.59
C GLN A 720 -18.20 -7.38 18.37
N GLU A 721 -17.98 -8.70 18.26
CA GLU A 721 -18.67 -9.69 19.08
C GLU A 721 -18.48 -9.36 20.57
N GLN A 722 -17.27 -8.95 20.96
CA GLN A 722 -16.95 -8.57 22.34
C GLN A 722 -17.69 -7.30 22.77
N ALA A 723 -17.79 -6.30 21.89
CA ALA A 723 -18.53 -5.07 22.15
C ALA A 723 -20.04 -5.33 22.27
N ALA A 724 -20.59 -6.21 21.42
CA ALA A 724 -21.98 -6.65 21.51
C ALA A 724 -22.25 -7.41 22.82
N PHE A 725 -21.35 -8.33 23.20
CA PHE A 725 -21.42 -9.01 24.49
C PHE A 725 -21.35 -8.03 25.67
N ALA A 726 -20.48 -7.00 25.59
CA ALA A 726 -20.34 -5.97 26.62
C ALA A 726 -21.56 -5.03 26.70
N ALA A 727 -22.32 -4.88 25.61
CA ALA A 727 -23.57 -4.11 25.56
C ALA A 727 -24.77 -4.91 26.06
N ASP A 728 -24.75 -6.24 25.93
CA ASP A 728 -25.77 -7.13 26.50
C ASP A 728 -25.62 -7.20 28.03
N ARG A 729 -26.53 -6.48 28.71
CA ARG A 729 -26.59 -6.41 30.17
C ARG A 729 -26.79 -7.79 30.81
N GLU A 730 -27.58 -8.67 30.20
CA GLU A 730 -27.81 -10.00 30.75
C GLU A 730 -26.58 -10.89 30.59
N ALA A 731 -25.91 -10.86 29.42
CA ALA A 731 -24.66 -11.57 29.20
C ALA A 731 -23.56 -11.11 30.17
N CYS A 732 -23.42 -9.80 30.35
CA CYS A 732 -22.49 -9.23 31.33
C CYS A 732 -22.79 -9.68 32.75
N VAL A 733 -24.07 -9.70 33.16
CA VAL A 733 -24.48 -10.21 34.49
C VAL A 733 -24.20 -11.72 34.61
N ARG A 734 -24.47 -12.53 33.59
CA ARG A 734 -24.15 -13.97 33.58
C ARG A 734 -22.64 -14.22 33.76
N PHE A 735 -21.80 -13.48 33.04
CA PHE A 735 -20.35 -13.57 33.18
C PHE A 735 -19.87 -13.11 34.56
N ALA A 736 -20.32 -11.92 35.00
CA ALA A 736 -19.94 -11.34 36.30
C ALA A 736 -20.30 -12.25 37.48
N ARG A 737 -21.45 -12.94 37.43
CA ARG A 737 -21.86 -13.93 38.44
C ARG A 737 -20.83 -15.03 38.60
N GLU A 738 -20.29 -15.56 37.51
CA GLU A 738 -19.28 -16.63 37.57
C GLU A 738 -17.99 -16.14 38.20
N VAL A 739 -17.49 -14.98 37.77
CA VAL A 739 -16.26 -14.35 38.27
C VAL A 739 -16.38 -14.01 39.77
N VAL A 740 -17.46 -13.35 40.19
CA VAL A 740 -17.66 -13.00 41.62
C VAL A 740 -17.80 -14.26 42.47
N LYS A 741 -18.54 -15.26 41.99
CA LYS A 741 -18.62 -16.56 42.66
C LYS A 741 -17.26 -17.22 42.77
N ALA A 742 -16.40 -17.13 41.74
CA ALA A 742 -15.03 -17.66 41.74
C ALA A 742 -14.18 -17.03 42.82
N LYS A 743 -14.10 -15.70 42.80
CA LYS A 743 -13.39 -14.94 43.81
C LYS A 743 -13.79 -15.29 45.24
N LEU A 744 -15.10 -15.28 45.54
CA LEU A 744 -15.60 -15.58 46.89
C LEU A 744 -15.33 -17.03 47.31
N ALA A 745 -15.47 -17.99 46.39
CA ALA A 745 -15.16 -19.39 46.67
C ALA A 745 -13.65 -19.60 46.90
N ASN A 746 -12.80 -18.98 46.07
CA ASN A 746 -11.35 -19.06 46.20
C ASN A 746 -10.90 -18.42 47.53
N ALA A 747 -11.50 -17.30 47.92
CA ALA A 747 -11.25 -16.67 49.22
C ALA A 747 -11.69 -17.58 50.39
N ALA A 748 -12.82 -18.27 50.28
CA ALA A 748 -13.26 -19.25 51.28
C ALA A 748 -12.29 -20.44 51.37
N THR A 749 -11.77 -20.92 50.24
CA THR A 749 -10.76 -21.98 50.19
C THR A 749 -9.49 -21.55 50.91
N LEU A 750 -8.98 -20.34 50.63
CA LEU A 750 -7.80 -19.82 51.33
C LEU A 750 -8.05 -19.57 52.82
N ALA A 751 -9.23 -19.09 53.20
CA ALA A 751 -9.58 -18.89 54.60
C ALA A 751 -9.43 -20.17 55.42
N VAL A 752 -9.89 -21.30 54.87
CA VAL A 752 -9.70 -22.63 55.48
C VAL A 752 -8.23 -23.06 55.44
N ARG A 753 -7.60 -22.97 54.26
CA ARG A 753 -6.22 -23.45 54.05
C ARG A 753 -5.20 -22.77 54.96
N PHE A 754 -5.35 -21.46 55.14
CA PHE A 754 -4.45 -20.65 55.97
C PHE A 754 -4.95 -20.48 57.41
N LYS A 755 -6.08 -21.10 57.77
CA LYS A 755 -6.71 -21.01 59.09
C LYS A 755 -6.89 -19.54 59.53
N LEU A 756 -7.44 -18.71 58.64
CA LEU A 756 -7.63 -17.27 58.88
C LEU A 756 -8.72 -17.04 59.95
N GLY A 757 -8.33 -16.66 61.16
CA GLY A 757 -9.26 -16.41 62.28
C GLY A 757 -10.20 -17.60 62.55
N ASP A 758 -11.49 -17.33 62.76
CA ASP A 758 -12.55 -18.35 62.71
C ASP A 758 -12.81 -18.77 61.26
N HIS A 759 -11.85 -19.49 60.70
CA HIS A 759 -11.81 -19.92 59.30
C HIS A 759 -13.09 -20.67 58.86
N ARG A 760 -13.74 -21.42 59.76
CA ARG A 760 -14.99 -22.12 59.48
C ARG A 760 -16.13 -21.13 59.27
N ARG A 761 -16.28 -20.14 60.16
CA ARG A 761 -17.30 -19.09 60.03
C ARG A 761 -17.03 -18.20 58.82
N VAL A 762 -15.79 -17.73 58.64
CA VAL A 762 -15.39 -16.89 57.49
C VAL A 762 -15.68 -17.61 56.18
N ALA A 763 -15.24 -18.86 56.03
CA ALA A 763 -15.49 -19.64 54.82
C ALA A 763 -16.98 -19.92 54.59
N ARG A 764 -17.76 -20.19 55.66
CA ARG A 764 -19.22 -20.37 55.55
C ARG A 764 -19.90 -19.10 55.05
N THR A 765 -19.55 -17.94 55.60
CA THR A 765 -20.09 -16.64 55.18
C THR A 765 -19.72 -16.33 53.73
N LEU A 766 -18.46 -16.52 53.33
CA LEU A 766 -18.03 -16.32 51.93
C LEU A 766 -18.75 -17.26 50.96
N ARG A 767 -18.96 -18.53 51.32
CA ARG A 767 -19.75 -19.49 50.52
C ARG A 767 -21.24 -19.14 50.46
N ASN A 768 -21.80 -18.55 51.51
CA ASN A 768 -23.17 -18.05 51.51
C ASN A 768 -23.30 -16.85 50.57
N LEU A 769 -22.39 -15.87 50.67
CA LEU A 769 -22.33 -14.72 49.75
C LEU A 769 -22.18 -15.17 48.29
N ALA A 770 -21.37 -16.19 48.02
CA ALA A 770 -21.21 -16.77 46.68
C ALA A 770 -22.49 -17.44 46.16
N ARG A 771 -23.30 -18.04 47.05
CA ARG A 771 -24.62 -18.60 46.71
C ARG A 771 -25.65 -17.49 46.48
N ASP A 772 -25.67 -16.46 47.33
CA ASP A 772 -26.58 -15.32 47.22
C ASP A 772 -26.37 -14.53 45.92
N GLY A 773 -25.11 -14.40 45.47
CA GLY A 773 -24.78 -13.76 44.19
C GLY A 773 -25.43 -14.43 42.98
N MET A 774 -25.81 -15.71 43.05
CA MET A 774 -26.53 -16.40 41.98
C MET A 774 -27.96 -15.89 41.80
N ARG A 775 -28.55 -15.28 42.84
CA ARG A 775 -29.95 -14.83 42.89
C ARG A 775 -30.11 -13.32 42.71
N LYS A 776 -29.01 -12.58 42.55
CA LYS A 776 -29.04 -11.11 42.41
C LYS A 776 -28.98 -10.71 40.95
N ASP A 777 -29.89 -9.82 40.55
CA ASP A 777 -29.90 -9.20 39.22
C ASP A 777 -29.17 -7.85 39.25
N GLY A 778 -28.33 -7.63 38.25
CA GLY A 778 -27.59 -6.38 38.07
C GLY A 778 -26.16 -6.37 38.63
N LEU A 779 -25.28 -5.64 37.92
CA LEU A 779 -23.85 -5.56 38.20
C LEU A 779 -23.54 -4.87 39.53
N ASP A 780 -24.31 -3.87 39.95
CA ASP A 780 -24.07 -3.13 41.20
C ASP A 780 -24.30 -3.98 42.45
N ALA A 781 -25.34 -4.84 42.43
CA ALA A 781 -25.58 -5.81 43.50
C ALA A 781 -24.42 -6.81 43.64
N LEU A 782 -23.84 -7.24 42.50
CA LEU A 782 -22.67 -8.12 42.48
C LEU A 782 -21.40 -7.43 43.00
N ARG A 783 -21.17 -6.14 42.66
CA ARG A 783 -20.08 -5.33 43.22
C ARG A 783 -20.20 -5.17 44.74
N GLY A 784 -21.41 -4.95 45.25
CA GLY A 784 -21.66 -4.88 46.70
C GLY A 784 -21.32 -6.20 47.42
N LEU A 785 -21.65 -7.35 46.83
CA LEU A 785 -21.31 -8.67 47.37
C LEU A 785 -19.80 -8.93 47.35
N GLU A 786 -19.15 -8.61 46.24
CA GLU A 786 -17.69 -8.70 46.09
C GLU A 786 -16.98 -7.86 47.15
N GLY A 787 -17.39 -6.60 47.33
CA GLY A 787 -16.79 -5.69 48.32
C GLY A 787 -16.95 -6.18 49.76
N ARG A 788 -18.15 -6.67 50.14
CA ARG A 788 -18.37 -7.27 51.48
C ARG A 788 -17.50 -8.50 51.71
N GLY A 789 -17.39 -9.37 50.71
CA GLY A 789 -16.55 -10.56 50.79
C GLY A 789 -15.06 -10.23 50.89
N ALA A 790 -14.58 -9.27 50.10
CA ALA A 790 -13.20 -8.80 50.15
C ALA A 790 -12.86 -8.20 51.52
N ARG A 791 -13.75 -7.37 52.09
CA ARG A 791 -13.58 -6.80 53.44
C ARG A 791 -13.43 -7.89 54.50
N LEU A 792 -14.37 -8.84 54.52
CA LEU A 792 -14.34 -9.98 55.45
C LEU A 792 -13.04 -10.80 55.32
N PHE A 793 -12.60 -11.06 54.08
CA PHE A 793 -11.37 -11.81 53.82
C PHE A 793 -10.12 -11.07 54.32
N PHE A 794 -9.97 -9.78 54.01
CA PHE A 794 -8.79 -9.02 54.43
C PHE A 794 -8.76 -8.75 55.94
N GLU A 795 -9.92 -8.58 56.59
CA GLU A 795 -10.00 -8.51 58.06
C GLU A 795 -9.53 -9.83 58.71
N ALA A 796 -9.87 -10.98 58.12
CA ALA A 796 -9.39 -12.28 58.58
C ALA A 796 -7.91 -12.53 58.27
N LEU A 797 -7.44 -12.05 57.10
CA LEU A 797 -6.03 -12.13 56.70
C LEU A 797 -5.14 -11.32 57.64
N ALA A 798 -5.54 -10.09 57.99
CA ALA A 798 -4.83 -9.20 58.91
C ALA A 798 -4.56 -9.89 60.26
N LYS A 799 -5.57 -10.53 60.83
CA LYS A 799 -5.47 -11.28 62.10
C LYS A 799 -4.56 -12.51 62.02
N SER A 800 -4.18 -12.95 60.81
CA SER A 800 -3.33 -14.12 60.61
C SER A 800 -1.86 -13.79 60.37
N LEU A 801 -1.49 -12.52 60.25
CA LEU A 801 -0.11 -12.13 60.04
C LEU A 801 0.65 -12.12 61.39
N PRO A 802 1.95 -12.47 61.40
CA PRO A 802 2.77 -12.39 62.61
C PRO A 802 3.00 -10.94 63.05
N ASP A 803 3.31 -10.76 64.33
CA ASP A 803 3.66 -9.44 64.89
C ASP A 803 4.83 -8.81 64.12
N GLY A 804 4.75 -7.49 63.90
CA GLY A 804 5.71 -6.73 63.08
C GLY A 804 5.29 -6.46 61.62
N TRP A 805 4.13 -6.97 61.18
CA TRP A 805 3.56 -6.68 59.86
C TRP A 805 2.30 -5.81 59.96
N PRO A 806 2.41 -4.47 59.86
CA PRO A 806 1.24 -3.60 59.95
C PRO A 806 0.32 -3.83 58.75
N PHE A 807 -0.93 -4.24 58.99
CA PHE A 807 -1.96 -4.37 57.96
C PHE A 807 -3.36 -4.29 58.58
N ALA A 808 -3.98 -3.10 58.54
CA ALA A 808 -5.34 -2.89 59.05
C ALA A 808 -6.43 -3.31 58.04
N GLY A 809 -6.05 -3.61 56.79
CA GLY A 809 -6.95 -3.92 55.69
C GLY A 809 -6.45 -3.37 54.37
N ARG A 810 -7.16 -3.69 53.28
CA ARG A 810 -6.73 -3.32 51.92
C ARG A 810 -6.90 -1.82 51.64
N ARG A 811 -5.81 -1.11 51.39
CA ARG A 811 -5.77 0.28 50.89
C ARG A 811 -4.87 0.40 49.66
N ARG A 812 -5.41 0.94 48.56
CA ARG A 812 -4.78 0.82 47.21
C ARG A 812 -3.80 1.94 46.87
N GLN A 813 -4.14 3.21 47.10
CA GLN A 813 -3.33 4.35 46.65
C GLN A 813 -3.37 5.52 47.64
N PRO A 814 -2.22 5.96 48.18
CA PRO A 814 -0.94 5.23 48.22
C PRO A 814 -1.01 3.97 49.13
N PRO A 815 -0.17 2.95 48.92
CA PRO A 815 -0.08 1.81 49.83
C PRO A 815 0.60 2.26 51.15
N PRO A 816 -0.07 2.13 52.30
CA PRO A 816 0.42 2.69 53.57
C PRO A 816 1.34 1.74 54.34
N ASP A 817 1.50 0.49 53.89
CA ASP A 817 2.24 -0.54 54.62
C ASP A 817 2.87 -1.57 53.67
N PRO A 818 3.86 -2.37 54.14
CA PRO A 818 4.53 -3.39 53.33
C PRO A 818 3.59 -4.43 52.69
N VAL A 819 2.53 -4.83 53.38
CA VAL A 819 1.58 -5.84 52.89
C VAL A 819 0.75 -5.27 51.74
N ASN A 820 0.23 -4.06 51.90
CA ASN A 820 -0.46 -3.32 50.85
C ASN A 820 0.47 -3.01 49.67
N SER A 821 1.77 -2.79 49.91
CA SER A 821 2.79 -2.63 48.85
C SER A 821 2.92 -3.90 48.00
N MET A 822 3.12 -5.06 48.64
CA MET A 822 3.20 -6.36 47.97
C MET A 822 1.91 -6.75 47.24
N LEU A 823 0.74 -6.59 47.89
CA LEU A 823 -0.55 -6.89 47.27
C LEU A 823 -0.81 -5.98 46.06
N SER A 824 -0.56 -4.68 46.19
CA SER A 824 -0.76 -3.73 45.07
C SER A 824 0.12 -4.07 43.89
N PHE A 825 1.40 -4.32 44.14
CA PHE A 825 2.35 -4.70 43.09
C PHE A 825 2.02 -6.06 42.47
N GLY A 826 1.70 -7.07 43.28
CA GLY A 826 1.33 -8.40 42.80
C GLY A 826 0.05 -8.39 41.97
N TYR A 827 -0.95 -7.59 42.35
CA TYR A 827 -2.13 -7.39 41.50
C TYR A 827 -1.79 -6.64 40.21
N SER A 828 -0.88 -5.68 40.24
CA SER A 828 -0.39 -5.04 39.01
C SER A 828 0.30 -6.05 38.09
N LEU A 829 1.18 -6.90 38.62
CA LEU A 829 1.81 -7.98 37.83
C LEU A 829 0.74 -8.91 37.23
N LEU A 830 -0.18 -9.40 38.06
CA LEU A 830 -1.29 -10.25 37.60
C LEU A 830 -2.11 -9.57 36.52
N HIS A 831 -2.46 -8.29 36.69
CA HIS A 831 -3.20 -7.50 35.72
C HIS A 831 -2.47 -7.42 34.36
N HIS A 832 -1.13 -7.30 34.37
CA HIS A 832 -0.34 -7.33 33.14
C HIS A 832 -0.36 -8.71 32.48
N HIS A 833 -0.17 -9.80 33.24
CA HIS A 833 -0.26 -11.17 32.70
C HIS A 833 -1.62 -11.45 32.08
N VAL A 834 -2.70 -11.00 32.72
CA VAL A 834 -4.06 -11.10 32.20
C VAL A 834 -4.22 -10.26 30.93
N THR A 835 -3.75 -9.02 30.93
CA THR A 835 -3.81 -8.13 29.75
C THR A 835 -3.09 -8.78 28.57
N THR A 836 -1.89 -9.32 28.79
CA THR A 836 -1.13 -10.05 27.78
C THR A 836 -1.88 -11.29 27.28
N ALA A 837 -2.47 -12.08 28.17
CA ALA A 837 -3.25 -13.27 27.77
C ALA A 837 -4.49 -12.89 26.95
N LEU A 838 -5.17 -11.79 27.29
CA LEU A 838 -6.31 -11.27 26.54
C LEU A 838 -5.91 -10.80 25.14
N VAL A 839 -4.83 -10.01 25.04
CA VAL A 839 -4.27 -9.58 23.74
C VAL A 839 -3.87 -10.80 22.91
N ALA A 840 -3.20 -11.78 23.54
CA ALA A 840 -2.80 -13.04 22.88
C ALA A 840 -3.98 -13.87 22.38
N ALA A 841 -5.12 -13.82 23.09
CA ALA A 841 -6.37 -14.45 22.65
C ALA A 841 -7.09 -13.64 21.55
N GLY A 842 -6.56 -12.48 21.17
CA GLY A 842 -7.17 -11.58 20.20
C GLY A 842 -8.28 -10.71 20.77
N LEU A 843 -8.48 -10.65 22.09
CA LEU A 843 -9.51 -9.83 22.75
C LEU A 843 -9.02 -8.40 23.01
N ASN A 844 -9.95 -7.45 23.10
CA ASN A 844 -9.67 -6.08 23.51
C ASN A 844 -9.69 -5.97 25.05
N PRO A 845 -8.56 -5.72 25.74
CA PRO A 845 -8.53 -5.69 27.20
C PRO A 845 -9.33 -4.54 27.83
N HIS A 846 -9.70 -3.51 27.07
CA HIS A 846 -10.42 -2.32 27.54
C HIS A 846 -11.95 -2.46 27.50
N LEU A 847 -12.48 -3.53 26.90
CA LEU A 847 -13.91 -3.82 26.84
C LEU A 847 -14.29 -4.84 27.92
N GLY A 848 -14.47 -4.34 29.15
CA GLY A 848 -14.87 -5.14 30.31
C GLY A 848 -16.37 -5.41 30.38
N PHE A 849 -16.74 -6.50 31.02
CA PHE A 849 -18.11 -6.96 31.21
C PHE A 849 -18.61 -6.71 32.65
N PHE A 850 -17.72 -6.83 33.65
CA PHE A 850 -18.06 -6.61 35.06
C PHE A 850 -17.64 -5.22 35.54
N HIS A 851 -16.44 -4.75 35.19
CA HIS A 851 -16.00 -3.38 35.39
C HIS A 851 -16.35 -2.52 34.17
N ARG A 852 -16.73 -1.25 34.40
CA ARG A 852 -17.14 -0.35 33.32
C ARG A 852 -16.01 -0.19 32.30
N PRO A 853 -16.29 -0.36 30.98
CA PRO A 853 -15.36 -0.02 29.93
C PRO A 853 -14.86 1.41 30.09
N ASN A 854 -13.57 1.62 29.90
CA ASN A 854 -12.97 2.94 29.95
C ASN A 854 -11.70 2.98 29.09
N ASP A 855 -11.44 4.13 28.47
CA ASP A 855 -10.32 4.31 27.55
C ASP A 855 -8.95 4.40 28.26
N ARG A 856 -8.94 4.45 29.59
CA ARG A 856 -7.73 4.73 30.38
C ARG A 856 -7.11 3.49 31.02
N TYR A 857 -7.84 2.39 31.12
CA TYR A 857 -7.45 1.22 31.90
C TYR A 857 -8.12 -0.08 31.40
N PRO A 858 -7.38 -1.20 31.22
CA PRO A 858 -7.90 -2.49 30.77
C PRO A 858 -8.98 -3.11 31.69
N SER A 859 -10.25 -2.75 31.52
CA SER A 859 -11.32 -3.20 32.42
C SER A 859 -11.61 -4.70 32.32
N LEU A 860 -11.49 -5.33 31.15
CA LEU A 860 -11.66 -6.79 31.01
C LEU A 860 -10.54 -7.55 31.73
N ALA A 861 -9.32 -7.01 31.68
CA ALA A 861 -8.23 -7.59 32.45
C ALA A 861 -8.49 -7.48 33.95
N SER A 862 -9.17 -6.41 34.40
CA SER A 862 -9.64 -6.34 35.78
C SER A 862 -10.74 -7.33 36.11
N ASP A 863 -11.63 -7.63 35.18
CA ASP A 863 -12.66 -8.66 35.40
C ASP A 863 -12.02 -10.03 35.60
N LEU A 864 -11.17 -10.43 34.63
CA LEU A 864 -10.56 -11.75 34.64
C LEU A 864 -9.56 -11.91 35.80
N GLN A 865 -8.89 -10.84 36.25
CA GLN A 865 -7.98 -10.95 37.39
C GLN A 865 -8.70 -11.37 38.68
N GLU A 866 -10.00 -11.06 38.83
CA GLU A 866 -10.71 -11.20 40.11
C GLU A 866 -10.70 -12.63 40.66
N GLU A 867 -10.76 -13.65 39.79
CA GLU A 867 -10.67 -15.05 40.18
C GLU A 867 -9.24 -15.52 40.52
N TYR A 868 -8.23 -14.80 40.03
CA TYR A 868 -6.81 -15.09 40.24
C TYR A 868 -6.20 -14.33 41.42
N ARG A 869 -6.86 -13.30 41.97
CA ARG A 869 -6.30 -12.47 43.08
C ARG A 869 -5.86 -13.31 44.27
N GLN A 870 -6.58 -14.39 44.58
CA GLN A 870 -6.24 -15.30 45.67
C GLN A 870 -4.87 -15.97 45.47
N LEU A 871 -4.36 -16.12 44.25
CA LEU A 871 -2.99 -16.60 44.04
C LEU A 871 -1.95 -15.62 44.57
N VAL A 872 -2.19 -14.32 44.39
CA VAL A 872 -1.34 -13.24 44.93
C VAL A 872 -1.50 -13.17 46.45
N ASP A 873 -2.73 -13.25 46.95
CA ASP A 873 -3.00 -13.26 48.40
C ASP A 873 -2.24 -14.41 49.10
N ALA A 874 -2.29 -15.60 48.49
CA ALA A 874 -1.56 -16.77 48.94
C ALA A 874 -0.05 -16.61 48.88
N LEU A 875 0.47 -15.99 47.82
CA LEU A 875 1.89 -15.71 47.66
C LEU A 875 2.39 -14.77 48.76
N VAL A 876 1.73 -13.63 48.95
CA VAL A 876 2.11 -12.63 49.96
C VAL A 876 2.08 -13.24 51.36
N TRP A 877 0.99 -13.94 51.69
CA TRP A 877 0.89 -14.64 52.97
C TRP A 877 2.01 -15.66 53.16
N SER A 878 2.33 -16.45 52.13
CA SER A 878 3.39 -17.46 52.18
C SER A 878 4.78 -16.84 52.34
N LEU A 879 5.08 -15.73 51.64
CA LEU A 879 6.37 -15.04 51.74
C LEU A 879 6.61 -14.55 53.18
N ILE A 880 5.60 -13.93 53.78
CA ILE A 880 5.66 -13.44 55.17
C ILE A 880 5.82 -14.61 56.15
N ARG A 881 4.96 -15.64 56.05
CA ARG A 881 4.97 -16.78 56.97
C ARG A 881 6.25 -17.62 56.90
N ARG A 882 6.86 -17.71 55.72
CA ARG A 882 8.14 -18.41 55.50
C ARG A 882 9.35 -17.53 55.78
N ARG A 883 9.16 -16.29 56.26
CA ARG A 883 10.23 -15.30 56.50
C ARG A 883 11.12 -15.07 55.28
N GLN A 884 10.55 -15.15 54.08
CA GLN A 884 11.23 -14.87 52.81
C GLN A 884 11.22 -13.36 52.48
N VAL A 885 10.65 -12.55 53.36
CA VAL A 885 10.59 -11.09 53.29
C VAL A 885 10.70 -10.52 54.70
N SER A 886 11.39 -9.38 54.85
CA SER A 886 11.56 -8.62 56.11
C SER A 886 10.94 -7.22 55.99
N PRO A 887 10.57 -6.52 57.08
CA PRO A 887 10.25 -5.09 57.03
C PRO A 887 11.35 -4.21 56.39
N ASP A 888 12.62 -4.59 56.49
CA ASP A 888 13.77 -3.87 55.89
C ASP A 888 13.77 -3.90 54.35
N ASP A 889 12.95 -4.78 53.76
CA ASP A 889 12.77 -4.88 52.32
C ASP A 889 11.90 -3.74 51.74
N PHE A 890 11.51 -2.77 52.58
CA PHE A 890 10.62 -1.68 52.24
C PHE A 890 11.18 -0.33 52.69
N VAL A 891 10.88 0.70 51.90
CA VAL A 891 11.30 2.08 52.13
C VAL A 891 10.07 2.97 52.08
N GLU A 892 9.90 3.81 53.10
CA GLU A 892 8.89 4.84 53.13
C GLU A 892 9.34 6.05 52.29
N ARG A 893 8.44 6.58 51.47
CA ARG A 893 8.69 7.77 50.63
C ARG A 893 7.81 8.94 51.05
N ALA A 894 8.21 10.14 50.63
CA ALA A 894 7.44 11.37 50.81
C ALA A 894 5.95 11.16 50.41
N GLY A 895 5.05 11.48 51.34
CA GLY A 895 3.60 11.25 51.19
C GLY A 895 3.06 9.95 51.81
N GLY A 896 3.82 9.29 52.69
CA GLY A 896 3.36 8.12 53.47
C GLY A 896 3.17 6.84 52.66
N ALA A 897 3.82 6.75 51.48
CA ALA A 897 3.75 5.59 50.62
C ALA A 897 4.89 4.61 50.92
N VAL A 898 4.57 3.34 51.13
CA VAL A 898 5.56 2.28 51.40
C VAL A 898 5.89 1.51 50.11
N TRP A 899 7.17 1.49 49.74
CA TRP A 899 7.67 0.90 48.50
C TRP A 899 8.64 -0.24 48.76
N MET A 900 8.56 -1.33 47.98
CA MET A 900 9.61 -2.36 47.98
C MET A 900 10.95 -1.81 47.49
N THR A 901 12.04 -2.25 48.12
CA THR A 901 13.40 -2.07 47.61
C THR A 901 13.57 -2.74 46.24
N PRO A 902 14.57 -2.33 45.43
CA PRO A 902 14.83 -2.96 44.13
C PRO A 902 15.10 -4.48 44.23
N ASP A 903 15.85 -4.91 45.25
CA ASP A 903 16.11 -6.33 45.50
C ASP A 903 14.83 -7.10 45.84
N MET A 904 14.05 -6.60 46.80
CA MET A 904 12.79 -7.23 47.18
C MET A 904 11.83 -7.35 46.00
N ARG A 905 11.75 -6.30 45.17
CA ARG A 905 10.91 -6.32 43.97
C ARG A 905 11.32 -7.45 43.02
N ARG A 906 12.63 -7.69 42.86
CA ARG A 906 13.17 -8.78 42.02
C ARG A 906 12.80 -10.14 42.61
N ARG A 907 13.03 -10.35 43.91
CA ARG A 907 12.65 -11.60 44.61
C ARG A 907 11.15 -11.85 44.55
N PHE A 908 10.33 -10.80 44.67
CA PHE A 908 8.88 -10.88 44.55
C PHE A 908 8.44 -11.32 43.14
N ILE A 909 9.02 -10.74 42.08
CA ILE A 909 8.73 -11.14 40.69
C ILE A 909 9.08 -12.62 40.50
N HIS A 910 10.25 -13.07 40.97
CA HIS A 910 10.63 -14.48 40.87
C HIS A 910 9.64 -15.41 41.58
N ALA A 911 9.24 -15.06 42.81
CA ALA A 911 8.26 -15.84 43.57
C ALA A 911 6.87 -15.84 42.91
N PHE A 912 6.46 -14.72 42.32
CA PHE A 912 5.23 -14.61 41.53
C PHE A 912 5.26 -15.50 40.29
N GLU A 913 6.36 -15.48 39.54
CA GLU A 913 6.54 -16.30 38.34
C GLU A 913 6.53 -17.80 38.68
N ALA A 914 7.25 -18.20 39.74
CA ALA A 914 7.21 -19.57 40.25
C ALA A 914 5.79 -20.00 40.65
N ARG A 915 5.02 -19.08 41.25
CA ARG A 915 3.61 -19.32 41.58
C ARG A 915 2.76 -19.53 40.34
N MET A 916 2.93 -18.71 39.29
CA MET A 916 2.19 -18.84 38.03
C MET A 916 2.54 -20.11 37.26
N SER A 917 3.78 -20.61 37.39
CA SER A 917 4.22 -21.87 36.80
C SER A 917 3.86 -23.11 37.62
N THR A 918 3.20 -22.95 38.78
CA THR A 918 2.77 -24.10 39.59
C THR A 918 1.66 -24.86 38.86
N ALA A 919 1.86 -26.18 38.67
CA ALA A 919 0.87 -27.07 38.09
C ALA A 919 -0.24 -27.43 39.08
N PHE A 920 -1.48 -27.50 38.60
CA PHE A 920 -2.66 -27.94 39.33
C PHE A 920 -3.60 -28.70 38.37
N THR A 921 -4.60 -29.39 38.93
CA THR A 921 -5.60 -30.10 38.13
C THR A 921 -6.94 -29.38 38.25
N PRO A 922 -7.41 -28.67 37.21
CA PRO A 922 -8.76 -28.11 37.19
C PRO A 922 -9.81 -29.22 37.18
N ARG A 923 -11.03 -28.92 37.64
CA ARG A 923 -12.11 -29.91 37.68
C ARG A 923 -12.38 -30.48 36.28
N GLY A 924 -12.23 -31.80 36.13
CA GLY A 924 -12.54 -32.51 34.88
C GLY A 924 -11.54 -32.30 33.75
N GLY A 925 -10.33 -31.81 34.04
CA GLY A 925 -9.28 -31.59 33.05
C GLY A 925 -7.91 -32.15 33.46
N ASP A 926 -6.95 -32.06 32.54
CA ASP A 926 -5.58 -32.50 32.76
C ASP A 926 -4.77 -31.52 33.62
N LYS A 927 -3.66 -32.00 34.17
CA LYS A 927 -2.71 -31.20 34.94
C LYS A 927 -2.13 -30.06 34.09
N ILE A 928 -2.29 -28.81 34.56
CA ILE A 928 -1.91 -27.59 33.84
C ILE A 928 -1.35 -26.54 34.81
N THR A 929 -0.48 -25.64 34.34
CA THR A 929 0.02 -24.52 35.16
C THR A 929 -1.02 -23.39 35.28
N TYR A 930 -0.95 -22.56 36.34
CA TYR A 930 -1.85 -21.39 36.45
C TYR A 930 -1.69 -20.42 35.28
N ARG A 931 -0.48 -20.27 34.74
CA ARG A 931 -0.19 -19.46 33.55
C ARG A 931 -0.87 -20.01 32.30
N ALA A 932 -0.72 -21.30 32.03
CA ALA A 932 -1.35 -21.93 30.88
C ALA A 932 -2.89 -21.93 31.02
N PHE A 933 -3.40 -22.11 32.25
CA PHE A 933 -4.82 -21.99 32.52
C PHE A 933 -5.34 -20.56 32.31
N LEU A 934 -4.57 -19.52 32.66
CA LEU A 934 -4.92 -18.12 32.35
C LEU A 934 -5.04 -17.88 30.84
N ALA A 935 -4.15 -18.44 30.04
CA ALA A 935 -4.28 -18.38 28.58
C ALA A 935 -5.54 -19.12 28.08
N GLN A 936 -5.86 -20.28 28.66
CA GLN A 936 -7.12 -20.99 28.37
C GLN A 936 -8.36 -20.18 28.77
N GLN A 937 -8.31 -19.45 29.88
CA GLN A 937 -9.41 -18.58 30.30
C GLN A 937 -9.62 -17.41 29.33
N ALA A 938 -8.54 -16.77 28.87
CA ALA A 938 -8.64 -15.75 27.84
C ALA A 938 -9.22 -16.30 26.52
N ALA A 939 -8.79 -17.51 26.11
CA ALA A 939 -9.38 -18.20 24.97
C ALA A 939 -10.86 -18.57 25.19
N GLN A 940 -11.24 -18.97 26.41
CA GLN A 940 -12.63 -19.25 26.74
C GLN A 940 -13.50 -18.00 26.71
N VAL A 941 -12.99 -16.85 27.15
CA VAL A 941 -13.68 -15.56 26.99
C VAL A 941 -13.91 -15.26 25.51
N ARG A 942 -12.93 -15.54 24.64
CA ARG A 942 -13.11 -15.43 23.19
C ARG A 942 -14.23 -16.34 22.67
N GLU A 943 -14.26 -17.61 23.07
CA GLU A 943 -15.31 -18.53 22.62
C GLU A 943 -16.69 -18.19 23.21
N LEU A 944 -16.74 -17.63 24.43
CA LEU A 944 -17.96 -17.10 25.04
C LEU A 944 -18.50 -15.90 24.26
N VAL A 945 -17.62 -14.97 23.91
CA VAL A 945 -17.94 -13.80 23.08
C VAL A 945 -18.49 -14.23 21.71
N ARG A 946 -17.91 -15.28 21.13
CA ARG A 946 -18.35 -15.90 19.86
C ARG A 946 -19.65 -16.72 19.96
N GLY A 947 -20.23 -16.84 21.15
CA GLY A 947 -21.43 -17.68 21.38
C GLY A 947 -21.20 -19.19 21.26
N ARG A 948 -19.94 -19.65 21.14
CA ARG A 948 -19.62 -21.10 21.02
C ARG A 948 -19.62 -21.82 22.37
N VAL A 949 -19.52 -21.06 23.45
CA VAL A 949 -19.62 -21.57 24.83
C VAL A 949 -20.72 -20.80 25.55
N ALA A 950 -21.69 -21.52 26.14
CA ALA A 950 -22.82 -20.90 26.82
C ALA A 950 -22.48 -20.26 28.18
N ARG A 951 -21.39 -20.70 28.83
CA ARG A 951 -21.04 -20.27 30.19
C ARG A 951 -19.53 -20.23 30.43
N TYR A 952 -19.07 -19.14 31.02
CA TYR A 952 -17.69 -18.97 31.48
C TYR A 952 -17.38 -19.90 32.66
N GLN A 953 -16.23 -20.58 32.63
CA GLN A 953 -15.78 -21.51 33.67
C GLN A 953 -14.53 -20.99 34.38
N PRO A 954 -14.70 -20.21 35.46
CA PRO A 954 -13.60 -19.51 36.12
C PRO A 954 -12.68 -20.43 36.91
N LEU A 955 -11.48 -19.96 37.25
CA LEU A 955 -10.56 -20.65 38.17
C LEU A 955 -11.23 -20.97 39.51
N ARG A 956 -11.17 -22.25 39.90
CA ARG A 956 -11.60 -22.74 41.22
C ARG A 956 -10.41 -23.38 41.94
N LEU A 957 -10.04 -22.80 43.08
CA LEU A 957 -9.03 -23.40 43.95
C LEU A 957 -9.67 -24.53 44.77
N HIS A 958 -8.97 -25.67 44.76
CA HIS A 958 -9.29 -26.80 45.60
C HIS A 958 -8.70 -26.63 47.00
N ALA A 959 -9.44 -27.10 48.00
CA ALA A 959 -9.02 -27.11 49.41
C ALA A 959 -7.80 -28.02 49.60
#